data_AF-A0A523Y3A5-F1
#
_entry.id   AF-A0A523Y3A5-F1
#
_cell.length_a   1.000
_cell.length_b   1.000
_cell.length_c   1.000
_cell.angle_alpha   90.00
_cell.angle_beta   90.00
_cell.angle_gamma   90.00
#
_symmetry.space_group_name_H-M   'P 1'
#
loop_
_entity.id
_entity.type
_entity.pdbx_description
1 polymer ?
#
loop_
_entity_poly.entity_id
_entity_poly.type
_entity_poly.pdbx_seq_one_letter_code
_entity_poly.pdbx_strand_id
1 'polypeptide(L)'
;NDNKRKKIGIPRSLHTYELFPLWESFFTELGYEVILSDRTNDGIIHQGIEIVVADTCFPIKVTHGHVLNLLEKDLDYIFIPSIIDFEKGDSQLKRTYNCPWSQSIPYFINATIKRENYSAKFLQPKISFRESTDEALRKIGSLLNETPSEIRKASQVAQKRQYQFSEELKKKGQEVLNNLGKKKGFVIVSRPYNGCDPGLNLDIVEKMRELGMLAIPMDFLNLDPSLISQDYPNMYWAYGQKILAAARVIKETDNLYPIYITNFGCGPDSFISKYFAEEMDRPFLELQIDEHSAEAGIITRLEAFLDSIQNRKIAQKKISKEFSLPLLKDNQRTIYIPYMDDHSYALKAALEALGKKAEVMPISDLESLREGQKYTTGRECYPCILTTGDMIKVINKNGHRTNKIAFFMGTAQGPCRFGQYQKFQQLQVLKRLGYSDIPIISLDSENSYGGYGAKFSKLAWEGIAAIDILRKAQRLIRVDEIDKGETNRLYLKYREEICKLISQGKGLKSLMQEAAQALRNVRRKESDKPAVTVVGEIYVRHNPYSNIFIIDELERLGVKVELASMREWFMYTNQMHKELTWKEKDLLKLTTNRIRNLFQEIIEKRLEKPFKDIIKGFEEPHIEEILRLGEKYLDRSLRGEAILTVGKTLHSIERGRDGVVNIMPFTCMPGNIAWALSTQIEKEYANFPILNLSYDGSHQANYLNKIRTFVFQVETHHKRKAAENRR
;
A
#
# COMPACT_ATOMS: atom_id res chain seq x y z
N ASN A 1 3.52 49.81 18.28
CA ASN A 1 3.48 49.17 16.95
C ASN A 1 3.10 47.72 17.11
N ASP A 2 1.80 47.45 16.99
CA ASP A 2 1.20 46.12 17.07
C ASP A 2 1.75 45.22 15.95
N ASN A 3 2.81 44.48 16.24
CA ASN A 3 3.22 43.35 15.40
C ASN A 3 2.17 42.25 15.62
N LYS A 4 1.09 42.30 14.84
CA LYS A 4 0.02 41.28 14.84
C LYS A 4 0.70 39.91 14.67
N ARG A 5 0.63 39.05 15.69
CA ARG A 5 1.21 37.70 15.63
C ARG A 5 0.59 36.95 14.46
N LYS A 6 1.43 36.31 13.64
CA LYS A 6 0.95 35.49 12.52
C LYS A 6 0.20 34.28 13.06
N LYS A 7 -0.87 33.88 12.37
CA LYS A 7 -1.76 32.78 12.77
C LYS A 7 -1.48 31.53 11.94
N ILE A 8 -1.33 30.40 12.62
CA ILE A 8 -1.15 29.09 11.99
C ILE A 8 -2.28 28.14 12.40
N GLY A 9 -3.04 27.68 11.41
CA GLY A 9 -4.08 26.68 11.56
C GLY A 9 -3.51 25.27 11.59
N ILE A 10 -3.95 24.43 12.54
CA ILE A 10 -3.64 23.00 12.58
C ILE A 10 -4.97 22.23 12.58
N PRO A 11 -5.21 21.31 11.63
CA PRO A 11 -6.43 20.53 11.62
C PRO A 11 -6.42 19.58 12.82
N ARG A 12 -7.50 19.60 13.61
CA ARG A 12 -7.76 18.71 14.74
C ARG A 12 -8.15 17.31 14.25
N SER A 13 -7.23 16.66 13.54
CA SER A 13 -7.45 15.33 12.96
C SER A 13 -6.16 14.51 12.97
N LEU A 14 -6.28 13.19 12.83
CA LEU A 14 -5.16 12.26 12.69
C LEU A 14 -4.08 12.45 13.79
N HIS A 15 -2.82 12.57 13.41
CA HIS A 15 -1.69 12.62 14.35
C HIS A 15 -1.70 13.86 15.26
N THR A 16 -2.53 14.88 14.99
CA THR A 16 -2.70 16.01 15.91
C THR A 16 -3.12 15.54 17.30
N TYR A 17 -3.93 14.47 17.41
CA TYR A 17 -4.33 13.92 18.72
C TYR A 17 -3.16 13.36 19.55
N GLU A 18 -2.01 13.08 18.94
CA GLU A 18 -0.81 12.56 19.61
C GLU A 18 0.32 13.59 19.68
N LEU A 19 0.44 14.45 18.66
CA LEU A 19 1.57 15.35 18.43
C LEU A 19 1.23 16.83 18.64
N PHE A 20 0.00 17.18 19.05
CA PHE A 20 -0.36 18.58 19.29
C PHE A 20 0.55 19.28 20.30
N PRO A 21 0.97 18.67 21.43
CA PRO A 21 1.92 19.32 22.36
C PRO A 21 3.24 19.70 21.70
N LEU A 22 3.73 18.87 20.77
CA LEU A 22 4.93 19.17 19.97
C LEU A 22 4.68 20.38 19.06
N TRP A 23 3.59 20.38 18.29
CA TRP A 23 3.30 21.42 17.30
C TRP A 23 2.97 22.76 17.95
N GLU A 24 2.12 22.76 18.96
CA GLU A 24 1.69 23.96 19.67
C GLU A 24 2.89 24.66 20.32
N SER A 25 3.73 23.91 21.03
CA SER A 25 4.92 24.48 21.68
C SER A 25 5.98 24.96 20.67
N PHE A 26 6.15 24.26 19.54
CA PHE A 26 7.10 24.67 18.49
C PHE A 26 6.69 26.00 17.85
N PHE A 27 5.44 26.12 17.40
CA PHE A 27 4.97 27.34 16.73
C PHE A 27 4.80 28.52 17.68
N THR A 28 4.36 28.27 18.92
CA THR A 28 4.23 29.33 19.94
C THR A 28 5.59 29.92 20.30
N GLU A 29 6.63 29.09 20.46
CA GLU A 29 7.99 29.56 20.75
C GLU A 29 8.60 30.34 19.57
N LEU A 30 8.19 30.04 18.33
CA LEU A 30 8.51 30.84 17.14
C LEU A 30 7.67 32.13 17.02
N GLY A 31 6.74 32.39 17.94
CA GLY A 31 5.93 33.61 17.97
C GLY A 31 4.63 33.57 17.17
N TYR A 32 4.20 32.38 16.69
CA TYR A 32 2.93 32.20 15.98
C TYR A 32 1.78 31.96 16.97
N GLU A 33 0.59 32.43 16.61
CA GLU A 33 -0.66 32.06 17.28
C GLU A 33 -1.20 30.76 16.65
N VAL A 34 -1.33 29.71 17.46
CA VAL A 34 -1.78 28.38 16.99
C VAL A 34 -3.30 28.27 17.13
N ILE A 35 -3.98 28.01 16.01
CA ILE A 35 -5.43 27.88 15.93
C ILE A 35 -5.78 26.45 15.50
N LEU A 36 -6.63 25.78 16.26
CA LEU A 36 -7.18 24.48 15.85
C LEU A 36 -8.46 24.66 15.02
N SER A 37 -8.74 23.69 14.15
CA SER A 37 -10.10 23.51 13.65
C SER A 37 -11.04 23.18 14.82
N ASP A 38 -12.33 23.39 14.60
CA ASP A 38 -13.33 23.12 15.62
C ASP A 38 -13.37 21.62 15.96
N ARG A 39 -14.05 21.27 17.06
CA ARG A 39 -14.30 19.85 17.35
C ARG A 39 -15.10 19.25 16.20
N THR A 40 -14.75 18.01 15.83
CA THR A 40 -15.46 17.27 14.81
C THR A 40 -16.95 17.26 15.12
N ASN A 41 -17.75 17.64 14.13
CA ASN A 41 -19.20 17.74 14.18
C ASN A 41 -19.76 17.33 12.81
N ASP A 42 -21.08 17.14 12.71
CA ASP A 42 -21.74 16.68 11.49
C ASP A 42 -21.44 17.57 10.29
N GLY A 43 -21.37 18.89 10.47
CA GLY A 43 -21.03 19.82 9.40
C GLY A 43 -19.63 19.56 8.81
N ILE A 44 -18.62 19.42 9.68
CA ILE A 44 -17.24 19.07 9.26
C ILE A 44 -17.22 17.69 8.56
N ILE A 45 -17.93 16.71 9.10
CA ILE A 45 -17.99 15.36 8.53
C ILE A 45 -18.59 15.40 7.12
N HIS A 46 -19.75 16.04 6.96
CA HIS A 46 -20.46 16.14 5.67
C HIS A 46 -19.63 16.89 4.63
N GLN A 47 -19.10 18.07 4.98
CA GLN A 47 -18.22 18.84 4.09
C GLN A 47 -17.02 18.02 3.63
N GLY A 48 -16.41 17.24 4.53
CA GLY A 48 -15.27 16.38 4.19
C GLY A 48 -15.64 15.25 3.23
N ILE A 49 -16.78 14.60 3.45
CA ILE A 49 -17.27 13.51 2.58
C ILE A 49 -17.61 14.03 1.18
N GLU A 50 -18.24 15.20 1.08
CA GLU A 50 -18.68 15.78 -0.21
C GLU A 50 -17.53 16.08 -1.16
N ILE A 51 -16.35 16.46 -0.65
CA ILE A 51 -15.22 16.89 -1.49
C ILE A 51 -14.19 15.80 -1.77
N VAL A 52 -14.23 14.69 -1.04
CA VAL A 52 -13.28 13.58 -1.25
C VAL A 52 -13.56 12.88 -2.58
N VAL A 53 -12.52 12.72 -3.39
CA VAL A 53 -12.63 12.06 -4.71
C VAL A 53 -12.41 10.56 -4.65
N ALA A 54 -11.50 10.10 -3.78
CA ALA A 54 -11.05 8.71 -3.73
C ALA A 54 -11.65 7.98 -2.51
N ASP A 55 -11.91 6.68 -2.66
CA ASP A 55 -12.43 5.82 -1.59
C ASP A 55 -11.37 5.59 -0.50
N THR A 56 -11.36 6.46 0.51
CA THR A 56 -10.44 6.45 1.65
C THR A 56 -11.15 6.12 2.96
N CYS A 57 -10.41 5.83 4.03
CA CYS A 57 -11.02 5.59 5.34
C CYS A 57 -11.61 6.86 5.94
N PHE A 58 -12.61 6.67 6.81
CA PHE A 58 -13.40 7.75 7.39
C PHE A 58 -12.58 8.93 7.97
N PRO A 59 -11.48 8.73 8.74
CA PRO A 59 -10.67 9.84 9.25
C PRO A 59 -10.04 10.71 8.16
N ILE A 60 -9.68 10.13 7.00
CA ILE A 60 -9.11 10.88 5.88
C ILE A 60 -10.18 11.81 5.28
N LYS A 61 -11.43 11.34 5.21
CA LYS A 61 -12.57 12.16 4.79
C LYS A 61 -12.82 13.31 5.77
N VAL A 62 -12.85 13.01 7.07
CA VAL A 62 -13.06 14.03 8.11
C VAL A 62 -11.92 15.08 8.15
N THR A 63 -10.67 14.68 7.86
CA THR A 63 -9.56 15.65 7.71
C THR A 63 -9.83 16.70 6.62
N HIS A 64 -10.52 16.36 5.52
CA HIS A 64 -10.88 17.34 4.49
C HIS A 64 -11.80 18.43 5.06
N GLY A 65 -12.82 18.03 5.83
CA GLY A 65 -13.71 18.96 6.51
C GLY A 65 -12.97 19.86 7.51
N HIS A 66 -12.03 19.30 8.28
CA HIS A 66 -11.21 20.09 9.21
C HIS A 66 -10.37 21.16 8.49
N VAL A 67 -9.87 20.85 7.29
CA VAL A 67 -9.14 21.85 6.49
C VAL A 67 -10.09 22.91 5.94
N LEU A 68 -11.29 22.55 5.48
CA LEU A 68 -12.31 23.52 5.06
C LEU A 68 -12.71 24.46 6.21
N ASN A 69 -12.95 23.92 7.41
CA ASN A 69 -13.24 24.71 8.61
C ASN A 69 -12.10 25.69 8.95
N LEU A 70 -10.83 25.34 8.73
CA LEU A 70 -9.72 26.27 8.92
C LEU A 70 -9.68 27.36 7.85
N LEU A 71 -10.05 27.04 6.61
CA LEU A 71 -10.05 28.00 5.51
C LEU A 71 -11.11 29.09 5.66
N GLU A 72 -12.14 28.85 6.48
CA GLU A 72 -13.13 29.86 6.88
C GLU A 72 -12.58 30.83 7.95
N LYS A 73 -11.43 30.54 8.55
CA LYS A 73 -10.79 31.37 9.59
C LYS A 73 -9.73 32.30 8.97
N ASP A 74 -9.55 33.48 9.57
CA ASP A 74 -8.49 34.44 9.20
C ASP A 74 -7.10 33.91 9.63
N LEU A 75 -6.43 33.19 8.73
CA LEU A 75 -5.15 32.50 8.96
C LEU A 75 -4.07 32.91 7.94
N ASP A 76 -2.83 33.02 8.41
CA ASP A 76 -1.67 33.23 7.52
C ASP A 76 -1.18 31.90 6.94
N TYR A 77 -1.21 30.83 7.75
CA TYR A 77 -0.74 29.50 7.37
C TYR A 77 -1.70 28.40 7.80
N ILE A 78 -1.74 27.30 7.04
CA ILE A 78 -2.36 26.04 7.46
C ILE A 78 -1.31 24.93 7.42
N PHE A 79 -1.03 24.33 8.57
CA PHE A 79 -0.03 23.28 8.73
C PHE A 79 -0.63 21.90 8.49
N ILE A 80 -0.18 21.25 7.42
CA ILE A 80 -0.63 19.91 7.03
C ILE A 80 0.61 19.07 6.71
N PRO A 81 1.25 18.43 7.71
CA PRO A 81 2.47 17.67 7.50
C PRO A 81 2.20 16.30 6.87
N SER A 82 3.14 15.82 6.05
CA SER A 82 3.22 14.43 5.58
C SER A 82 4.15 13.64 6.52
N ILE A 83 3.59 12.96 7.52
CA ILE A 83 4.36 12.20 8.53
C ILE A 83 4.59 10.76 8.05
N ILE A 84 5.81 10.47 7.60
CA ILE A 84 6.20 9.19 6.96
C ILE A 84 6.31 8.05 7.98
N ASP A 85 7.05 8.29 9.07
CA ASP A 85 7.36 7.30 10.10
C ASP A 85 7.60 7.94 11.47
N PHE A 86 7.55 7.09 12.49
CA PHE A 86 7.84 7.42 13.88
C PHE A 86 9.24 6.94 14.30
N GLU A 87 9.71 7.41 15.46
CA GLU A 87 10.96 6.96 16.07
C GLU A 87 10.99 5.42 16.25
N LYS A 88 12.20 4.85 16.14
CA LYS A 88 12.39 3.39 16.23
C LYS A 88 12.41 2.95 17.70
N GLY A 89 11.45 2.11 18.09
CA GLY A 89 11.36 1.59 19.46
C GLY A 89 12.15 0.30 19.74
N ASP A 90 12.31 -0.59 18.74
CA ASP A 90 12.99 -1.88 18.92
C ASP A 90 13.93 -2.19 17.73
N SER A 91 15.06 -2.83 18.00
CA SER A 91 16.11 -3.10 17.01
C SER A 91 15.68 -4.07 15.90
N GLN A 92 14.87 -5.08 16.21
CA GLN A 92 14.39 -6.11 15.28
C GLN A 92 13.27 -5.58 14.37
N LEU A 93 12.47 -4.64 14.86
CA LEU A 93 11.46 -3.94 14.07
C LEU A 93 12.12 -2.94 13.13
N LYS A 94 12.32 -3.37 11.88
CA LYS A 94 13.08 -2.61 10.89
C LYS A 94 12.44 -1.28 10.52
N ARG A 95 11.11 -1.12 10.63
CA ARG A 95 10.32 -0.01 10.08
C ARG A 95 9.17 0.38 11.02
N THR A 96 8.75 1.66 10.97
CA THR A 96 7.77 2.32 11.87
C THR A 96 6.89 3.29 11.08
N TYR A 97 6.48 2.88 9.88
CA TYR A 97 5.70 3.70 8.96
C TYR A 97 4.29 4.03 9.49
N ASN A 98 3.79 5.18 9.07
CA ASN A 98 2.35 5.44 9.06
C ASN A 98 1.67 4.70 7.91
N CYS A 99 0.33 4.65 7.90
CA CYS A 99 -0.37 4.12 6.73
C CYS A 99 -0.21 5.09 5.54
N PRO A 100 -0.14 4.59 4.29
CA PRO A 100 0.07 5.44 3.12
C PRO A 100 -0.93 6.59 2.99
N TRP A 101 -2.20 6.39 3.39
CA TRP A 101 -3.19 7.47 3.33
C TRP A 101 -2.92 8.60 4.32
N SER A 102 -2.55 8.28 5.56
CA SER A 102 -2.20 9.30 6.56
C SER A 102 -0.92 10.04 6.18
N GLN A 103 0.04 9.34 5.57
CA GLN A 103 1.22 9.99 4.98
C GLN A 103 0.83 10.95 3.85
N SER A 104 -0.25 10.65 3.11
CA SER A 104 -0.60 11.34 1.89
C SER A 104 -1.59 12.50 2.04
N ILE A 105 -1.94 12.89 3.27
CA ILE A 105 -2.94 13.94 3.53
C ILE A 105 -2.68 15.21 2.74
N PRO A 106 -1.45 15.78 2.69
CA PRO A 106 -1.20 16.99 1.90
C PRO A 106 -1.60 16.81 0.43
N TYR A 107 -1.32 15.66 -0.16
CA TYR A 107 -1.61 15.36 -1.57
C TYR A 107 -3.09 15.17 -1.84
N PHE A 108 -3.83 14.55 -0.91
CA PHE A 108 -5.29 14.44 -0.99
C PHE A 108 -5.96 15.82 -0.93
N ILE A 109 -5.55 16.65 0.03
CA ILE A 109 -6.06 18.01 0.18
C ILE A 109 -5.75 18.85 -1.07
N ASN A 110 -4.56 18.70 -1.65
CA ASN A 110 -4.16 19.40 -2.86
C ASN A 110 -4.95 18.96 -4.10
N ALA A 111 -5.47 17.73 -4.12
CA ALA A 111 -6.29 17.23 -5.22
C ALA A 111 -7.69 17.83 -5.21
N THR A 112 -8.26 17.98 -4.02
CA THR A 112 -9.66 18.37 -3.79
C THR A 112 -9.82 19.88 -3.67
N ILE A 113 -8.97 20.55 -2.87
CA ILE A 113 -9.10 21.98 -2.56
C ILE A 113 -8.25 22.84 -3.51
N LYS A 114 -8.91 23.81 -4.17
CA LYS A 114 -8.26 24.83 -5.00
C LYS A 114 -7.65 25.91 -4.11
N ARG A 115 -6.33 25.84 -3.90
CA ARG A 115 -5.60 26.72 -2.97
C ARG A 115 -5.57 28.17 -3.42
N GLU A 116 -5.72 28.41 -4.72
CA GLU A 116 -5.72 29.73 -5.34
C GLU A 116 -6.92 30.59 -4.88
N ASN A 117 -7.96 29.95 -4.34
CA ASN A 117 -9.16 30.62 -3.84
C ASN A 117 -9.00 31.18 -2.42
N TYR A 118 -7.88 30.91 -1.74
CA TYR A 118 -7.70 31.23 -0.33
C TYR A 118 -6.40 32.00 -0.08
N SER A 119 -6.43 32.92 0.88
CA SER A 119 -5.26 33.74 1.27
C SER A 119 -4.25 32.96 2.11
N ALA A 120 -4.70 31.95 2.87
CA ALA A 120 -3.87 31.18 3.77
C ALA A 120 -2.86 30.30 3.02
N LYS A 121 -1.59 30.33 3.45
CA LYS A 121 -0.50 29.55 2.84
C LYS A 121 -0.45 28.14 3.42
N PHE A 122 -0.39 27.12 2.56
CA PHE A 122 -0.31 25.73 2.99
C PHE A 122 1.13 25.35 3.33
N LEU A 123 1.41 25.06 4.60
CA LEU A 123 2.69 24.58 5.09
C LEU A 123 2.65 23.04 5.13
N GLN A 124 3.26 22.39 4.13
CA GLN A 124 3.16 20.94 3.89
C GLN A 124 4.51 20.22 3.97
N PRO A 125 5.22 20.24 5.11
CA PRO A 125 6.50 19.59 5.23
C PRO A 125 6.36 18.08 5.28
N LYS A 126 7.35 17.41 4.70
CA LYS A 126 7.56 15.98 4.82
C LYS A 126 8.42 15.69 6.04
N ILE A 127 7.92 14.83 6.92
CA ILE A 127 8.49 14.56 8.23
C ILE A 127 8.80 13.08 8.38
N SER A 128 10.04 12.78 8.75
CA SER A 128 10.46 11.45 9.23
C SER A 128 11.06 11.63 10.62
N PHE A 129 10.38 11.08 11.64
CA PHE A 129 10.91 11.13 13.00
C PHE A 129 12.01 10.10 13.23
N ARG A 130 12.13 9.11 12.35
CA ARG A 130 13.22 8.14 12.39
C ARG A 130 14.60 8.76 12.14
N GLU A 131 14.70 9.79 11.30
CA GLU A 131 15.96 10.50 11.05
C GLU A 131 16.36 11.30 12.30
N SER A 132 15.52 12.26 12.69
CA SER A 132 15.60 13.00 13.94
C SER A 132 14.41 13.93 14.07
N THR A 133 13.82 14.01 15.26
CA THR A 133 12.80 15.03 15.58
C THR A 133 13.35 16.45 15.42
N ASP A 134 14.62 16.70 15.77
CA ASP A 134 15.26 18.02 15.59
C ASP A 134 15.43 18.36 14.11
N GLU A 135 15.83 17.40 13.26
CA GLU A 135 15.95 17.63 11.82
C GLU A 135 14.59 17.90 11.18
N ALA A 136 13.55 17.19 11.60
CA ALA A 136 12.17 17.44 11.17
C ALA A 136 11.74 18.88 11.50
N LEU A 137 11.91 19.31 12.76
CA LEU A 137 11.54 20.66 13.19
C LEU A 137 12.37 21.75 12.48
N ARG A 138 13.65 21.49 12.21
CA ARG A 138 14.49 22.40 11.40
C ARG A 138 14.01 22.58 9.98
N LYS A 139 13.51 21.52 9.33
CA LYS A 139 12.90 21.61 8.00
C LYS A 139 11.66 22.52 8.03
N ILE A 140 10.83 22.40 9.06
CA ILE A 140 9.62 23.23 9.24
C ILE A 140 9.99 24.70 9.47
N GLY A 141 10.88 24.98 10.41
CA GLY A 141 11.30 26.35 10.73
C GLY A 141 11.96 27.06 9.54
N SER A 142 12.77 26.32 8.76
CA SER A 142 13.37 26.84 7.53
C SER A 142 12.31 27.23 6.48
N LEU A 143 11.22 26.47 6.35
CA LEU A 143 10.11 26.80 5.42
C LEU A 143 9.35 28.06 5.85
N LEU A 144 9.40 28.41 7.14
CA LEU A 144 8.84 29.64 7.68
C LEU A 144 9.82 30.83 7.63
N ASN A 145 11.06 30.60 7.19
CA ASN A 145 12.17 31.57 7.16
C ASN A 145 12.61 32.07 8.54
N GLU A 146 12.50 31.21 9.56
CA GLU A 146 12.98 31.51 10.92
C GLU A 146 14.49 31.31 11.06
N THR A 147 15.12 31.96 12.05
CA THR A 147 16.58 31.83 12.21
C THR A 147 16.98 30.49 12.83
N PRO A 148 18.17 29.94 12.51
CA PRO A 148 18.65 28.67 13.10
C PRO A 148 18.71 28.66 14.63
N SER A 149 18.88 29.84 15.26
CA SER A 149 18.91 29.98 16.73
C SER A 149 17.50 29.83 17.32
N GLU A 150 16.52 30.54 16.76
CA GLU A 150 15.11 30.46 17.16
C GLU A 150 14.55 29.05 16.95
N ILE A 151 14.83 28.46 15.80
CA ILE A 151 14.42 27.08 15.48
C ILE A 151 14.99 26.09 16.49
N ARG A 152 16.27 26.21 16.87
CA ARG A 152 16.90 25.32 17.85
C ARG A 152 16.24 25.45 19.22
N LYS A 153 15.97 26.68 19.66
CA LYS A 153 15.30 26.96 20.93
C LYS A 153 13.88 26.36 20.93
N ALA A 154 13.09 26.65 19.90
CA ALA A 154 11.74 26.11 19.72
C ALA A 154 11.72 24.58 19.66
N SER A 155 12.69 23.98 18.96
CA SER A 155 12.85 22.53 18.85
C SER A 155 13.08 21.86 20.21
N GLN A 156 13.96 22.43 21.04
CA GLN A 156 14.23 21.90 22.39
C GLN A 156 13.01 22.00 23.30
N VAL A 157 12.31 23.15 23.28
CA VAL A 157 11.09 23.37 24.07
C VAL A 157 10.00 22.39 23.67
N ALA A 158 9.74 22.26 22.36
CA ALA A 158 8.72 21.38 21.81
C ALA A 158 8.98 19.90 22.15
N GLN A 159 10.21 19.42 21.94
CA GLN A 159 10.58 18.04 22.27
C GLN A 159 10.43 17.75 23.76
N LYS A 160 10.86 18.69 24.62
CA LYS A 160 10.68 18.57 26.07
C LYS A 160 9.20 18.49 26.44
N ARG A 161 8.34 19.31 25.84
CA ARG A 161 6.90 19.29 26.11
C ARG A 161 6.25 17.98 25.68
N GLN A 162 6.60 17.47 24.50
CA GLN A 162 6.09 16.18 24.01
C GLN A 162 6.52 15.01 24.90
N TYR A 163 7.78 15.02 25.36
CA TYR A 163 8.28 14.03 26.32
C TYR A 163 7.52 14.09 27.65
N GLN A 164 7.35 15.30 28.22
CA GLN A 164 6.59 15.50 29.45
C GLN A 164 5.15 15.00 29.33
N PHE A 165 4.47 15.32 28.23
CA PHE A 165 3.12 14.83 27.96
C PHE A 165 3.06 13.30 27.92
N SER A 166 4.04 12.66 27.26
CA SER A 166 4.13 11.20 27.17
C SER A 166 4.35 10.54 28.54
N GLU A 167 5.20 11.13 29.39
CA GLU A 167 5.44 10.63 30.75
C GLU A 167 4.26 10.88 31.69
N GLU A 168 3.58 12.03 31.57
CA GLU A 168 2.34 12.33 32.31
C GLU A 168 1.23 11.33 31.97
N LEU A 169 1.08 10.96 30.68
CA LEU A 169 0.13 9.93 30.24
C LEU A 169 0.44 8.57 30.88
N LYS A 170 1.71 8.12 30.87
CA LYS A 170 2.11 6.85 31.51
C LYS A 170 1.87 6.88 33.01
N LYS A 171 2.23 7.97 33.68
CA LYS A 171 2.02 8.13 35.13
C LYS A 171 0.54 8.09 35.46
N LYS A 172 -0.31 8.78 34.68
CA LYS A 172 -1.76 8.75 34.87
C LYS A 172 -2.33 7.37 34.59
N GLY A 173 -1.82 6.67 33.58
CA GLY A 173 -2.17 5.28 33.30
C GLY A 173 -1.88 4.35 34.47
N GLN A 174 -0.68 4.43 35.05
CA GLN A 174 -0.31 3.65 36.22
C GLN A 174 -1.20 3.97 37.44
N GLU A 175 -1.52 5.23 37.67
CA GLU A 175 -2.45 5.65 38.72
C GLU A 175 -3.84 5.01 38.54
N VAL A 176 -4.39 5.08 37.32
CA VAL A 176 -5.70 4.51 36.99
C VAL A 176 -5.70 2.99 37.13
N LEU A 177 -4.67 2.30 36.63
CA LEU A 177 -4.54 0.84 36.73
C LEU A 177 -4.37 0.39 38.18
N ASN A 178 -3.60 1.10 39.00
CA ASN A 178 -3.45 0.80 40.43
C ASN A 178 -4.78 0.97 41.18
N ASN A 179 -5.53 2.03 40.88
CA ASN A 179 -6.83 2.32 41.49
C ASN A 179 -7.95 1.37 41.02
N LEU A 180 -7.77 0.69 39.88
CA LEU A 180 -8.74 -0.27 39.34
C LEU A 180 -8.91 -1.50 40.26
N GLY A 181 -7.83 -1.94 40.91
CA GLY A 181 -7.82 -3.13 41.76
C GLY A 181 -8.33 -4.37 41.00
N LYS A 182 -9.42 -4.99 41.49
CA LYS A 182 -10.07 -6.14 40.84
C LYS A 182 -11.29 -5.76 39.99
N LYS A 183 -11.65 -4.47 39.89
CA LYS A 183 -12.79 -4.03 39.08
C LYS A 183 -12.49 -4.23 37.60
N LYS A 184 -13.52 -4.42 36.78
CA LYS A 184 -13.36 -4.53 35.33
C LYS A 184 -12.99 -3.16 34.75
N GLY A 185 -11.92 -3.11 33.96
CA GLY A 185 -11.53 -1.94 33.17
C GLY A 185 -11.69 -2.24 31.68
N PHE A 186 -12.06 -1.22 30.90
CA PHE A 186 -12.33 -1.38 29.48
C PHE A 186 -11.31 -0.57 28.66
N VAL A 187 -10.39 -1.26 27.99
CA VAL A 187 -9.31 -0.60 27.26
C VAL A 187 -9.76 -0.26 25.85
N ILE A 188 -9.76 1.04 25.51
CA ILE A 188 -10.00 1.51 24.15
C ILE A 188 -8.74 1.26 23.31
N VAL A 189 -8.78 0.24 22.47
CA VAL A 189 -7.70 -0.12 21.55
C VAL A 189 -7.99 0.50 20.19
N SER A 190 -7.27 1.57 19.86
CA SER A 190 -7.50 2.31 18.62
C SER A 190 -6.31 3.22 18.32
N ARG A 191 -6.29 3.85 17.15
CA ARG A 191 -5.37 4.99 16.93
C ARG A 191 -5.90 6.20 17.71
N PRO A 192 -5.04 7.12 18.22
CA PRO A 192 -5.49 8.24 19.04
C PRO A 192 -6.62 9.06 18.40
N TYR A 193 -6.56 9.29 17.09
CA TYR A 193 -7.62 10.02 16.37
C TYR A 193 -8.92 9.25 16.21
N ASN A 194 -8.94 7.93 16.37
CA ASN A 194 -10.18 7.17 16.44
C ASN A 194 -10.70 7.18 17.88
N GLY A 195 -9.85 6.90 18.87
CA GLY A 195 -10.28 6.75 20.26
C GLY A 195 -10.63 8.05 20.96
N CYS A 196 -10.01 9.17 20.56
CA CYS A 196 -10.11 10.45 21.27
C CYS A 196 -10.90 11.52 20.52
N ASP A 197 -11.35 11.26 19.28
CA ASP A 197 -12.21 12.18 18.53
C ASP A 197 -13.69 11.75 18.67
N PRO A 198 -14.51 12.51 19.41
CA PRO A 198 -15.96 12.28 19.54
C PRO A 198 -16.68 12.01 18.23
N GLY A 199 -16.35 12.74 17.16
CA GLY A 199 -17.02 12.59 15.87
C GLY A 199 -16.59 11.34 15.09
N LEU A 200 -15.44 10.76 15.42
CA LEU A 200 -14.96 9.51 14.83
C LEU A 200 -15.25 8.28 15.69
N ASN A 201 -15.67 8.47 16.94
CA ASN A 201 -16.07 7.39 17.84
C ASN A 201 -17.53 7.42 18.30
N LEU A 202 -18.33 8.39 17.81
CA LEU A 202 -19.73 8.58 18.18
C LEU A 202 -19.91 8.70 19.71
N ASP A 203 -19.05 9.51 20.34
CA ASP A 203 -19.03 9.78 21.79
C ASP A 203 -19.02 8.50 22.67
N ILE A 204 -18.38 7.43 22.19
CA ILE A 204 -18.41 6.12 22.86
C ILE A 204 -17.96 6.17 24.32
N VAL A 205 -17.00 7.03 24.65
CA VAL A 205 -16.44 7.13 26.01
C VAL A 205 -17.50 7.64 26.99
N GLU A 206 -18.33 8.60 26.58
CA GLU A 206 -19.43 9.10 27.41
C GLU A 206 -20.50 8.03 27.60
N LYS A 207 -20.87 7.33 26.51
CA LYS A 207 -21.85 6.23 26.55
C LYS A 207 -21.37 5.07 27.44
N MET A 208 -20.07 4.75 27.40
CA MET A 208 -19.46 3.79 28.31
C MET A 208 -19.54 4.25 29.77
N ARG A 209 -19.30 5.53 30.04
CA ARG A 209 -19.39 6.09 31.40
C ARG A 209 -20.81 5.99 31.95
N GLU A 210 -21.83 6.24 31.12
CA GLU A 210 -23.25 6.06 31.47
C GLU A 210 -23.59 4.61 31.82
N LEU A 211 -22.98 3.64 31.12
CA LEU A 211 -23.10 2.20 31.41
C LEU A 211 -22.22 1.72 32.59
N GLY A 212 -21.54 2.63 33.30
CA GLY A 212 -20.63 2.30 34.40
C GLY A 212 -19.34 1.59 33.95
N MET A 213 -19.00 1.67 32.67
CA MET A 213 -17.77 1.10 32.10
C MET A 213 -16.64 2.13 32.20
N LEU A 214 -15.61 1.82 33.00
CA LEU A 214 -14.41 2.67 33.06
C LEU A 214 -13.58 2.50 31.79
N ALA A 215 -13.69 3.47 30.89
CA ALA A 215 -12.89 3.55 29.66
C ALA A 215 -11.44 3.96 29.97
N ILE A 216 -10.48 3.19 29.45
CA ILE A 216 -9.04 3.38 29.63
C ILE A 216 -8.41 3.48 28.23
N PRO A 217 -7.81 4.61 27.83
CA PRO A 217 -7.09 4.69 26.55
C PRO A 217 -5.92 3.71 26.51
N MET A 218 -5.64 3.07 25.37
CA MET A 218 -4.48 2.16 25.28
C MET A 218 -3.13 2.84 25.58
N ASP A 219 -3.03 4.17 25.38
CA ASP A 219 -1.83 4.96 25.68
C ASP A 219 -1.49 5.02 27.18
N PHE A 220 -2.41 4.57 28.06
CA PHE A 220 -2.16 4.40 29.49
C PHE A 220 -1.39 3.11 29.82
N LEU A 221 -1.25 2.19 28.86
CA LEU A 221 -0.53 0.93 29.01
C LEU A 221 0.95 1.09 28.63
N ASN A 222 1.78 0.13 29.07
CA ASN A 222 3.18 0.06 28.63
C ASN A 222 3.29 -0.55 27.23
N LEU A 223 3.28 0.29 26.20
CA LEU A 223 3.26 -0.13 24.79
C LEU A 223 4.66 -0.39 24.21
N ASP A 224 5.51 -1.16 24.91
CA ASP A 224 6.86 -1.48 24.43
C ASP A 224 6.82 -2.39 23.18
N PRO A 225 7.35 -1.94 22.02
CA PRO A 225 7.40 -2.75 20.80
C PRO A 225 8.25 -4.02 20.94
N SER A 226 9.17 -4.09 21.91
CA SER A 226 9.97 -5.30 22.19
C SER A 226 9.09 -6.51 22.52
N LEU A 227 7.88 -6.26 23.04
CA LEU A 227 6.91 -7.29 23.38
C LEU A 227 6.47 -8.09 22.16
N ILE A 228 6.51 -7.55 20.93
CA ILE A 228 5.95 -8.20 19.73
C ILE A 228 7.00 -8.51 18.65
N SER A 229 8.24 -8.04 18.84
CA SER A 229 9.25 -7.97 17.78
C SER A 229 9.67 -9.32 17.21
N GLN A 230 9.68 -10.36 18.04
CA GLN A 230 10.02 -11.73 17.64
C GLN A 230 8.93 -12.40 16.78
N ASP A 231 7.66 -12.22 17.15
CA ASP A 231 6.55 -12.91 16.51
C ASP A 231 6.04 -12.17 15.27
N TYR A 232 6.16 -10.84 15.25
CA TYR A 232 5.74 -9.97 14.15
C TYR A 232 6.89 -9.06 13.66
N PRO A 233 8.02 -9.63 13.22
CA PRO A 233 9.20 -8.85 12.82
C PRO A 233 8.97 -7.95 11.59
N ASN A 234 7.92 -8.23 10.81
CA ASN A 234 7.49 -7.42 9.67
C ASN A 234 6.26 -6.54 9.96
N MET A 235 5.91 -6.30 11.23
CA MET A 235 4.88 -5.31 11.57
C MET A 235 5.45 -3.89 11.43
N TYR A 236 5.56 -3.41 10.20
CA TYR A 236 6.17 -2.11 9.89
C TYR A 236 5.29 -0.90 10.19
N TRP A 237 4.03 -1.08 10.60
CA TRP A 237 3.17 0.03 11.01
C TRP A 237 3.34 0.35 12.49
N ALA A 238 3.72 1.59 12.82
CA ALA A 238 3.95 2.00 14.21
C ALA A 238 2.73 1.76 15.11
N TYR A 239 1.52 2.13 14.67
CA TYR A 239 0.30 1.85 15.43
C TYR A 239 -0.04 0.35 15.48
N GLY A 240 0.36 -0.44 14.49
CA GLY A 240 0.20 -1.90 14.55
C GLY A 240 1.07 -2.51 15.65
N GLN A 241 2.30 -2.01 15.81
CA GLN A 241 3.18 -2.40 16.91
C GLN A 241 2.56 -2.04 18.27
N LYS A 242 2.10 -0.80 18.43
CA LYS A 242 1.43 -0.33 19.66
C LYS A 242 0.18 -1.15 20.00
N ILE A 243 -0.69 -1.42 19.02
CA ILE A 243 -1.93 -2.19 19.20
C ILE A 243 -1.64 -3.64 19.63
N LEU A 244 -0.63 -4.28 19.03
CA LEU A 244 -0.26 -5.65 19.42
C LEU A 244 0.50 -5.69 20.76
N ALA A 245 1.28 -4.66 21.10
CA ALA A 245 1.86 -4.53 22.43
C ALA A 245 0.76 -4.38 23.49
N ALA A 246 -0.25 -3.54 23.23
CA ALA A 246 -1.44 -3.40 24.09
C ALA A 246 -2.14 -4.74 24.29
N ALA A 247 -2.27 -5.56 23.23
CA ALA A 247 -2.83 -6.90 23.32
C ALA A 247 -2.09 -7.78 24.34
N ARG A 248 -0.75 -7.77 24.32
CA ARG A 248 0.07 -8.56 25.25
C ARG A 248 -0.06 -8.07 26.69
N VAL A 249 -0.03 -6.76 26.90
CA VAL A 249 -0.23 -6.17 28.24
C VAL A 249 -1.61 -6.51 28.80
N ILE A 250 -2.68 -6.38 28.00
CA ILE A 250 -4.05 -6.71 28.45
C ILE A 250 -4.13 -8.18 28.86
N LYS A 251 -3.49 -9.07 28.11
CA LYS A 251 -3.48 -10.52 28.37
C LYS A 251 -2.82 -10.89 29.69
N GLU A 252 -1.85 -10.11 30.15
CA GLU A 252 -1.18 -10.30 31.43
C GLU A 252 -2.05 -9.89 32.65
N THR A 253 -3.22 -9.30 32.41
CA THR A 253 -4.17 -8.91 33.47
C THR A 253 -5.38 -9.85 33.51
N ASP A 254 -6.14 -9.85 34.60
CA ASP A 254 -7.38 -10.67 34.71
C ASP A 254 -8.68 -9.85 34.58
N ASN A 255 -8.58 -8.53 34.54
CA ASN A 255 -9.72 -7.62 34.66
C ASN A 255 -9.80 -6.54 33.58
N LEU A 256 -8.87 -6.50 32.62
CA LEU A 256 -8.95 -5.62 31.46
C LEU A 256 -9.63 -6.31 30.28
N TYR A 257 -10.61 -5.62 29.67
CA TYR A 257 -11.37 -6.06 28.51
C TYR A 257 -11.19 -5.06 27.37
N PRO A 258 -10.75 -5.48 26.17
CA PRO A 258 -10.57 -4.55 25.07
C PRO A 258 -11.89 -4.17 24.37
N ILE A 259 -11.96 -2.90 23.95
CA ILE A 259 -12.91 -2.38 22.96
C ILE A 259 -12.06 -1.82 21.81
N TYR A 260 -12.05 -2.55 20.70
CA TYR A 260 -11.25 -2.23 19.53
C TYR A 260 -12.05 -1.32 18.60
N ILE A 261 -11.58 -0.09 18.38
CA ILE A 261 -12.24 0.88 17.49
C ILE A 261 -11.45 1.01 16.19
N THR A 262 -12.11 0.68 15.09
CA THR A 262 -11.59 0.84 13.73
C THR A 262 -12.60 1.54 12.84
N ASN A 263 -12.20 1.88 11.62
CA ASN A 263 -13.07 2.54 10.65
C ASN A 263 -13.24 1.70 9.40
N PHE A 264 -14.34 1.91 8.70
CA PHE A 264 -14.49 1.38 7.35
C PHE A 264 -13.35 1.87 6.44
N GLY A 265 -12.87 0.96 5.59
CA GLY A 265 -11.73 1.20 4.71
C GLY A 265 -10.35 1.23 5.40
N CYS A 266 -10.22 1.06 6.72
CA CYS A 266 -8.91 1.11 7.39
C CYS A 266 -7.96 0.02 6.86
N GLY A 267 -7.01 0.41 6.00
CA GLY A 267 -6.09 -0.50 5.33
C GLY A 267 -5.25 -1.36 6.30
N PRO A 268 -4.53 -0.79 7.28
CA PRO A 268 -3.73 -1.60 8.21
C PRO A 268 -4.57 -2.57 9.06
N ASP A 269 -5.78 -2.17 9.46
CA ASP A 269 -6.64 -2.99 10.33
C ASP A 269 -7.27 -4.16 9.58
N SER A 270 -7.15 -4.24 8.25
CA SER A 270 -7.46 -5.48 7.52
C SER A 270 -6.55 -6.65 7.92
N PHE A 271 -5.42 -6.37 8.57
CA PHE A 271 -4.49 -7.38 9.10
C PHE A 271 -4.33 -7.29 10.62
N ILE A 272 -4.16 -6.07 11.17
CA ILE A 272 -3.87 -5.88 12.59
C ILE A 272 -5.00 -6.43 13.48
N SER A 273 -6.27 -6.21 13.11
CA SER A 273 -7.43 -6.72 13.89
C SER A 273 -7.41 -8.25 14.05
N LYS A 274 -6.99 -8.98 13.01
CA LYS A 274 -6.89 -10.44 13.04
C LYS A 274 -5.76 -10.93 13.93
N TYR A 275 -4.62 -10.25 13.88
CA TYR A 275 -3.49 -10.55 14.76
C TYR A 275 -3.84 -10.22 16.21
N PHE A 276 -4.53 -9.10 16.45
CA PHE A 276 -5.07 -8.76 17.77
C PHE A 276 -6.02 -9.84 18.28
N ALA A 277 -6.98 -10.28 17.44
CA ALA A 277 -7.90 -11.35 17.78
C ALA A 277 -7.21 -12.69 18.08
N GLU A 278 -6.09 -12.99 17.41
CA GLU A 278 -5.28 -14.20 17.67
C GLU A 278 -4.53 -14.11 19.00
N GLU A 279 -4.08 -12.91 19.39
CA GLU A 279 -3.43 -12.68 20.69
C GLU A 279 -4.41 -12.78 21.86
N MET A 280 -5.66 -12.35 21.66
CA MET A 280 -6.70 -12.31 22.70
C MET A 280 -7.13 -13.71 23.18
N ASP A 281 -7.12 -13.90 24.49
CA ASP A 281 -7.64 -15.10 25.18
C ASP A 281 -9.02 -14.90 25.81
N ARG A 282 -9.56 -13.69 25.72
CA ARG A 282 -10.82 -13.26 26.33
C ARG A 282 -11.71 -12.52 25.32
N PRO A 283 -13.00 -12.36 25.61
CA PRO A 283 -13.90 -11.57 24.78
C PRO A 283 -13.41 -10.12 24.65
N PHE A 284 -13.53 -9.58 23.44
CA PHE A 284 -13.35 -8.16 23.15
C PHE A 284 -14.45 -7.70 22.20
N LEU A 285 -14.75 -6.41 22.20
CA LEU A 285 -15.73 -5.82 21.30
C LEU A 285 -14.99 -5.10 20.17
N GLU A 286 -15.20 -5.49 18.92
CA GLU A 286 -14.69 -4.74 17.75
C GLU A 286 -15.80 -3.85 17.18
N LEU A 287 -15.60 -2.54 17.20
CA LEU A 287 -16.50 -1.54 16.62
C LEU A 287 -15.85 -0.98 15.37
N GLN A 288 -16.59 -1.07 14.26
CA GLN A 288 -16.23 -0.44 13.00
C GLN A 288 -17.16 0.74 12.79
N ILE A 289 -16.57 1.91 12.57
CA ILE A 289 -17.28 3.19 12.39
C ILE A 289 -17.09 3.70 10.97
N ASP A 290 -18.14 4.27 10.42
CA ASP A 290 -18.18 4.87 9.08
C ASP A 290 -19.08 6.11 9.06
N GLU A 291 -19.19 6.75 7.90
CA GLU A 291 -20.04 7.92 7.67
C GLU A 291 -21.56 7.70 7.88
N HIS A 292 -22.02 6.44 7.97
CA HIS A 292 -23.43 6.08 8.11
C HIS A 292 -23.75 5.50 9.49
N SER A 293 -22.76 5.45 10.37
CA SER A 293 -22.88 4.81 11.68
C SER A 293 -23.79 5.64 12.59
N ALA A 294 -24.71 4.97 13.28
CA ALA A 294 -25.67 5.59 14.19
C ALA A 294 -25.37 5.25 15.66
N GLU A 295 -25.56 6.22 16.55
CA GLU A 295 -25.27 6.10 17.98
C GLU A 295 -25.99 4.94 18.67
N ALA A 296 -27.28 4.74 18.35
CA ALA A 296 -28.11 3.70 18.95
C ALA A 296 -27.51 2.29 18.75
N GLY A 297 -26.91 2.05 17.58
CA GLY A 297 -26.26 0.77 17.27
C GLY A 297 -25.01 0.50 18.12
N ILE A 298 -24.32 1.53 18.62
CA ILE A 298 -23.15 1.37 19.49
C ILE A 298 -23.57 1.02 20.92
N ILE A 299 -24.59 1.69 21.46
CA ILE A 299 -25.07 1.47 22.83
C ILE A 299 -25.51 0.01 23.00
N THR A 300 -26.36 -0.51 22.11
CA THR A 300 -26.81 -1.91 22.18
C THR A 300 -25.66 -2.91 22.11
N ARG A 301 -24.58 -2.60 21.37
CA ARG A 301 -23.40 -3.46 21.29
C ARG A 301 -22.54 -3.40 22.56
N LEU A 302 -22.46 -2.24 23.22
CA LEU A 302 -21.80 -2.09 24.52
C LEU A 302 -22.56 -2.85 25.62
N GLU A 303 -23.89 -2.71 25.66
CA GLU A 303 -24.76 -3.44 26.60
C GLU A 303 -24.62 -4.95 26.40
N ALA A 304 -24.76 -5.43 25.16
CA ALA A 304 -24.59 -6.85 24.83
C ALA A 304 -23.19 -7.37 25.18
N PHE A 305 -22.15 -6.55 24.99
CA PHE A 305 -20.79 -6.91 25.38
C PHE A 305 -20.65 -7.03 26.89
N LEU A 306 -21.18 -6.06 27.65
CA LEU A 306 -21.16 -6.07 29.11
C LEU A 306 -21.86 -7.32 29.65
N ASP A 307 -23.05 -7.65 29.13
CA ASP A 307 -23.79 -8.85 29.50
C ASP A 307 -23.01 -10.13 29.19
N SER A 308 -22.34 -10.19 28.03
CA SER A 308 -21.55 -11.36 27.61
C SER A 308 -20.37 -11.69 28.54
N ILE A 309 -19.86 -10.70 29.29
CA ILE A 309 -18.71 -10.84 30.18
C ILE A 309 -19.08 -10.95 31.66
N GLN A 310 -20.35 -10.76 32.05
CA GLN A 310 -20.75 -10.80 33.47
C GLN A 310 -20.54 -12.19 34.12
N ASN A 311 -20.60 -13.28 33.36
CA ASN A 311 -20.57 -14.66 33.89
C ASN A 311 -19.40 -15.54 33.39
N ARG A 312 -18.38 -14.96 32.74
CA ARG A 312 -17.24 -15.73 32.20
C ARG A 312 -16.00 -15.63 33.09
N LYS A 313 -15.48 -16.78 33.54
CA LYS A 313 -14.10 -16.89 34.01
C LYS A 313 -13.16 -16.89 32.80
N ILE A 314 -12.10 -16.09 32.84
CA ILE A 314 -11.10 -16.05 31.78
C ILE A 314 -10.39 -17.40 31.76
N ALA A 315 -10.60 -18.18 30.70
CA ALA A 315 -9.83 -19.39 30.48
C ALA A 315 -8.45 -18.98 29.96
N GLN A 316 -7.41 -19.13 30.79
CA GLN A 316 -6.04 -18.94 30.33
C GLN A 316 -5.75 -19.96 29.22
N LYS A 317 -5.79 -19.52 27.96
CA LYS A 317 -5.23 -20.31 26.86
C LYS A 317 -3.72 -20.34 27.04
N LYS A 318 -3.17 -21.51 27.42
CA LYS A 318 -1.73 -21.76 27.25
C LYS A 318 -1.39 -21.58 25.77
N ILE A 319 -0.59 -20.57 25.48
CA ILE A 319 -0.01 -20.41 24.15
C ILE A 319 0.94 -21.59 23.93
N SER A 320 0.80 -22.27 22.80
CA SER A 320 1.84 -23.13 22.25
C SER A 320 3.09 -22.28 22.02
N LYS A 321 4.13 -22.48 22.82
CA LYS A 321 5.45 -21.86 22.60
C LYS A 321 5.98 -22.16 21.20
N GLU A 322 6.65 -21.15 20.66
CA GLU A 322 7.59 -21.16 19.54
C GLU A 322 7.09 -21.74 18.21
N PHE A 323 6.81 -20.86 17.27
CA PHE A 323 7.07 -21.18 15.87
C PHE A 323 8.35 -20.45 15.45
N SER A 324 9.49 -21.10 15.68
CA SER A 324 10.63 -20.87 14.80
C SER A 324 10.19 -21.36 13.42
N LEU A 325 10.02 -20.44 12.47
CA LEU A 325 9.89 -20.79 11.06
C LEU A 325 11.08 -21.70 10.76
N PRO A 326 10.87 -23.00 10.49
CA PRO A 326 12.00 -23.86 10.26
C PRO A 326 12.67 -23.34 8.99
N LEU A 327 13.95 -22.98 9.10
CA LEU A 327 14.86 -22.91 7.95
C LEU A 327 14.96 -24.34 7.41
N LEU A 328 13.96 -24.78 6.65
CA LEU A 328 13.83 -26.17 6.26
C LEU A 328 14.36 -26.43 4.85
N LYS A 329 15.03 -27.58 4.76
CA LYS A 329 15.66 -28.18 3.60
C LYS A 329 14.66 -28.31 2.44
N ASP A 330 14.66 -27.29 1.60
CA ASP A 330 13.82 -27.06 0.43
C ASP A 330 14.05 -28.05 -0.74
N ASN A 331 14.47 -29.30 -0.47
CA ASN A 331 14.91 -30.24 -1.52
C ASN A 331 13.89 -31.37 -1.82
N GLN A 332 12.78 -31.48 -1.09
CA GLN A 332 11.80 -32.55 -1.30
C GLN A 332 10.36 -32.10 -1.58
N ARG A 333 10.06 -30.79 -1.46
CA ARG A 333 8.71 -30.23 -1.67
C ARG A 333 8.58 -29.62 -3.07
N THR A 334 7.35 -29.59 -3.59
CA THR A 334 6.99 -28.80 -4.78
C THR A 334 6.59 -27.40 -4.33
N ILE A 335 7.26 -26.38 -4.87
CA ILE A 335 6.98 -24.97 -4.60
C ILE A 335 5.89 -24.48 -5.56
N TYR A 336 4.70 -24.18 -5.04
CA TYR A 336 3.59 -23.62 -5.81
C TYR A 336 3.66 -22.10 -5.85
N ILE A 337 3.68 -21.53 -7.06
CA ILE A 337 3.84 -20.10 -7.33
C ILE A 337 2.49 -19.54 -7.80
N PRO A 338 1.96 -18.46 -7.19
CA PRO A 338 0.74 -17.82 -7.67
C PRO A 338 0.91 -17.27 -9.08
N TYR A 339 -0.12 -17.46 -9.90
CA TYR A 339 -0.17 -16.86 -11.22
C TYR A 339 -0.53 -15.38 -11.09
N MET A 340 0.47 -14.52 -11.27
CA MET A 340 0.25 -13.08 -11.44
C MET A 340 0.24 -12.74 -12.94
N ASP A 341 1.17 -13.31 -13.69
CA ASP A 341 1.28 -13.25 -15.15
C ASP A 341 2.15 -14.43 -15.61
N ASP A 342 2.41 -14.53 -16.92
CA ASP A 342 3.30 -15.53 -17.50
C ASP A 342 4.75 -15.43 -16.98
N HIS A 343 5.11 -14.30 -16.35
CA HIS A 343 6.33 -14.13 -15.56
C HIS A 343 6.51 -15.18 -14.45
N SER A 344 5.40 -15.70 -13.90
CA SER A 344 5.44 -16.80 -12.93
C SER A 344 6.06 -18.08 -13.52
N TYR A 345 5.95 -18.31 -14.83
CA TYR A 345 6.61 -19.45 -15.50
C TYR A 345 8.12 -19.26 -15.61
N ALA A 346 8.60 -18.03 -15.83
CA ALA A 346 10.03 -17.73 -15.77
C ALA A 346 10.60 -17.96 -14.36
N LEU A 347 9.85 -17.58 -13.32
CA LEU A 347 10.21 -17.83 -11.94
C LEU A 347 10.29 -19.34 -11.64
N LYS A 348 9.31 -20.12 -12.10
CA LYS A 348 9.33 -21.59 -12.04
C LYS A 348 10.60 -22.15 -12.70
N ALA A 349 10.89 -21.74 -13.94
CA ALA A 349 12.06 -22.22 -14.67
C ALA A 349 13.39 -21.86 -13.97
N ALA A 350 13.47 -20.68 -13.35
CA ALA A 350 14.64 -20.26 -12.59
C ALA A 350 14.86 -21.12 -11.33
N LEU A 351 13.78 -21.54 -10.66
CA LEU A 351 13.84 -22.50 -9.54
C LEU A 351 14.27 -23.90 -10.02
N GLU A 352 13.75 -24.37 -11.15
CA GLU A 352 14.15 -25.66 -11.75
C GLU A 352 15.64 -25.68 -12.12
N ALA A 353 16.20 -24.57 -12.60
CA ALA A 353 17.64 -24.44 -12.88
C ALA A 353 18.56 -24.57 -11.64
N LEU A 354 17.98 -24.53 -10.44
CA LEU A 354 18.63 -24.74 -9.15
C LEU A 354 18.34 -26.13 -8.59
N GLY A 355 17.63 -26.99 -9.34
CA GLY A 355 17.23 -28.33 -8.90
C GLY A 355 16.02 -28.34 -7.97
N LYS A 356 15.25 -27.24 -7.89
CA LYS A 356 14.01 -27.18 -7.10
C LYS A 356 12.82 -27.66 -7.93
N LYS A 357 11.86 -28.31 -7.27
CA LYS A 357 10.57 -28.64 -7.89
C LYS A 357 9.63 -27.44 -7.73
N ALA A 358 9.10 -26.93 -8.84
CA ALA A 358 8.19 -25.79 -8.80
C ALA A 358 7.02 -25.97 -9.78
N GLU A 359 5.87 -25.43 -9.43
CA GLU A 359 4.66 -25.43 -10.24
C GLU A 359 3.97 -24.08 -10.16
N VAL A 360 3.45 -23.58 -11.29
CA VAL A 360 2.65 -22.35 -11.29
C VAL A 360 1.21 -22.75 -11.07
N MET A 361 0.56 -22.14 -10.07
CA MET A 361 -0.87 -22.35 -9.80
C MET A 361 -1.70 -21.92 -11.03
N PRO A 362 -2.88 -22.52 -11.26
CA PRO A 362 -3.77 -22.07 -12.33
C PRO A 362 -4.11 -20.58 -12.20
N ILE A 363 -4.52 -19.97 -13.32
CA ILE A 363 -5.08 -18.62 -13.30
C ILE A 363 -6.25 -18.60 -12.33
N SER A 364 -6.31 -17.57 -11.48
CA SER A 364 -7.39 -17.41 -10.52
C SER A 364 -8.75 -17.38 -11.24
N ASP A 365 -9.78 -17.90 -10.59
CA ASP A 365 -11.13 -17.98 -11.14
C ASP A 365 -12.20 -17.75 -10.05
N LEU A 366 -13.46 -18.01 -10.38
CA LEU A 366 -14.57 -17.85 -9.44
C LEU A 366 -14.44 -18.79 -8.23
N GLU A 367 -13.86 -19.98 -8.40
CA GLU A 367 -13.58 -20.89 -7.29
C GLU A 367 -12.49 -20.28 -6.38
N SER A 368 -11.42 -19.72 -6.96
CA SER A 368 -10.37 -19.03 -6.20
C SER A 368 -10.97 -17.89 -5.37
N LEU A 369 -11.86 -17.09 -5.95
CA LEU A 369 -12.53 -16.02 -5.21
C LEU A 369 -13.38 -16.57 -4.05
N ARG A 370 -14.22 -17.57 -4.31
CA ARG A 370 -15.11 -18.17 -3.30
C ARG A 370 -14.33 -18.84 -2.16
N GLU A 371 -13.28 -19.59 -2.46
CA GLU A 371 -12.44 -20.20 -1.43
C GLU A 371 -11.70 -19.16 -0.60
N GLY A 372 -11.18 -18.10 -1.22
CA GLY A 372 -10.52 -17.00 -0.51
C GLY A 372 -11.48 -16.24 0.43
N GLN A 373 -12.71 -15.99 -0.01
CA GLN A 373 -13.74 -15.28 0.77
C GLN A 373 -14.13 -15.99 2.06
N LYS A 374 -14.00 -17.32 2.14
CA LYS A 374 -14.29 -18.08 3.37
C LYS A 374 -13.35 -17.75 4.53
N TYR A 375 -12.14 -17.27 4.25
CA TYR A 375 -11.09 -17.02 5.25
C TYR A 375 -10.69 -15.54 5.35
N THR A 376 -11.37 -14.68 4.60
CA THR A 376 -11.13 -13.24 4.54
C THR A 376 -12.38 -12.50 5.01
N THR A 377 -12.24 -11.20 5.29
CA THR A 377 -13.35 -10.37 5.82
C THR A 377 -13.86 -9.36 4.81
N GLY A 378 -13.36 -9.42 3.57
CA GLY A 378 -13.58 -8.40 2.54
C GLY A 378 -12.78 -7.11 2.75
N ARG A 379 -12.05 -6.97 3.87
CA ARG A 379 -11.19 -5.81 4.17
C ARG A 379 -9.79 -5.94 3.58
N GLU A 380 -9.35 -7.16 3.30
CA GLU A 380 -8.03 -7.44 2.75
C GLU A 380 -7.98 -7.05 1.27
N CYS A 381 -6.77 -6.82 0.75
CA CYS A 381 -6.62 -6.58 -0.68
C CYS A 381 -7.20 -7.72 -1.51
N TYR A 382 -7.86 -7.37 -2.62
CA TYR A 382 -8.38 -8.36 -3.57
C TYR A 382 -7.34 -9.41 -4.04
N PRO A 383 -6.08 -9.04 -4.36
CA PRO A 383 -5.00 -10.01 -4.59
C PRO A 383 -4.75 -11.01 -3.45
N CYS A 384 -4.91 -10.58 -2.19
CA CYS A 384 -4.74 -11.47 -1.04
C CYS A 384 -5.85 -12.53 -1.01
N ILE A 385 -7.09 -12.14 -1.34
CA ILE A 385 -8.24 -13.05 -1.43
C ILE A 385 -7.99 -14.10 -2.51
N LEU A 386 -7.64 -13.67 -3.74
CA LEU A 386 -7.41 -14.57 -4.87
C LEU A 386 -6.26 -15.55 -4.60
N THR A 387 -5.10 -15.05 -4.19
CA THR A 387 -3.93 -15.91 -3.92
C THR A 387 -4.17 -16.87 -2.76
N THR A 388 -4.96 -16.48 -1.76
CA THR A 388 -5.36 -17.38 -0.67
C THR A 388 -6.26 -18.50 -1.21
N GLY A 389 -7.25 -18.18 -2.04
CA GLY A 389 -8.09 -19.19 -2.69
C GLY A 389 -7.32 -20.14 -3.59
N ASP A 390 -6.34 -19.64 -4.34
CA ASP A 390 -5.46 -20.46 -5.18
C ASP A 390 -4.67 -21.48 -4.33
N MET A 391 -4.16 -21.07 -3.17
CA MET A 391 -3.49 -21.98 -2.22
C MET A 391 -4.46 -23.07 -1.70
N ILE A 392 -5.69 -22.69 -1.34
CA ILE A 392 -6.71 -23.63 -0.87
C ILE A 392 -7.08 -24.65 -1.96
N LYS A 393 -7.23 -24.22 -3.21
CA LYS A 393 -7.48 -25.12 -4.35
C LYS A 393 -6.37 -26.16 -4.51
N VAL A 394 -5.10 -25.74 -4.36
CA VAL A 394 -3.96 -26.67 -4.41
C VAL A 394 -4.02 -27.68 -3.27
N ILE A 395 -4.36 -27.25 -2.04
CA ILE A 395 -4.50 -28.14 -0.88
C ILE A 395 -5.63 -29.15 -1.13
N ASN A 396 -6.80 -28.68 -1.56
CA ASN A 396 -7.96 -29.52 -1.84
C ASN A 396 -7.66 -30.57 -2.92
N LYS A 397 -6.92 -30.18 -3.98
CA LYS A 397 -6.54 -31.09 -5.07
C LYS A 397 -5.50 -32.14 -4.65
N ASN A 398 -4.55 -31.78 -3.79
CA ASN A 398 -3.46 -32.68 -3.39
C ASN A 398 -3.80 -33.54 -2.15
N GLY A 399 -4.91 -33.24 -1.46
CA GLY A 399 -5.34 -33.93 -0.25
C GLY A 399 -4.35 -33.76 0.92
N HIS A 400 -4.30 -34.74 1.82
CA HIS A 400 -3.44 -34.72 3.03
C HIS A 400 -1.93 -34.88 2.77
N ARG A 401 -1.43 -34.69 1.54
CA ARG A 401 0.02 -34.76 1.21
C ARG A 401 0.76 -33.46 1.56
N THR A 402 0.51 -32.91 2.74
CA THR A 402 0.99 -31.60 3.21
C THR A 402 2.53 -31.53 3.25
N ASN A 403 3.18 -32.65 3.57
CA ASN A 403 4.64 -32.78 3.64
C ASN A 403 5.37 -32.62 2.29
N LYS A 404 4.65 -32.62 1.16
CA LYS A 404 5.21 -32.42 -0.19
C LYS A 404 4.94 -31.02 -0.76
N ILE A 405 4.21 -30.17 -0.06
CA ILE A 405 3.75 -28.86 -0.55
C ILE A 405 4.53 -27.75 0.14
N ALA A 406 4.96 -26.76 -0.65
CA ALA A 406 5.38 -25.44 -0.19
C ALA A 406 4.72 -24.39 -1.08
N PHE A 407 4.39 -23.23 -0.54
CA PHE A 407 3.88 -22.11 -1.33
C PHE A 407 4.93 -21.02 -1.47
N PHE A 408 4.90 -20.27 -2.56
CA PHE A 408 5.67 -19.05 -2.73
C PHE A 408 4.73 -17.83 -2.58
N MET A 409 5.15 -16.85 -1.79
CA MET A 409 4.48 -15.56 -1.72
C MET A 409 5.51 -14.45 -1.53
N GLY A 410 5.57 -13.50 -2.45
CA GLY A 410 6.43 -12.32 -2.29
C GLY A 410 6.04 -11.52 -1.04
N THR A 411 6.99 -10.79 -0.47
CA THR A 411 6.73 -9.86 0.63
C THR A 411 7.41 -8.51 0.40
N ALA A 412 7.02 -7.52 1.19
CA ALA A 412 7.59 -6.18 1.20
C ALA A 412 7.69 -5.62 2.63
N GLN A 413 8.54 -4.63 2.82
CA GLN A 413 8.81 -3.98 4.12
C GLN A 413 7.93 -2.73 4.34
N GLY A 414 6.73 -2.72 3.75
CA GLY A 414 5.75 -1.65 3.85
C GLY A 414 5.99 -0.45 2.92
N PRO A 415 5.19 0.62 3.04
CA PRO A 415 4.08 0.79 3.99
C PRO A 415 2.74 0.18 3.54
N CYS A 416 2.67 -0.41 2.35
CA CYS A 416 1.46 -1.04 1.79
C CYS A 416 1.15 -2.42 2.40
N ARG A 417 -0.13 -2.81 2.44
CA ARG A 417 -0.69 -4.09 2.94
C ARG A 417 0.04 -5.36 2.47
N PHE A 418 0.63 -5.36 1.27
CA PHE A 418 1.27 -6.54 0.65
C PHE A 418 2.25 -7.26 1.57
N GLY A 419 3.05 -6.51 2.36
CA GLY A 419 4.01 -7.11 3.29
C GLY A 419 3.42 -7.99 4.40
N GLN A 420 2.11 -7.97 4.59
CA GLN A 420 1.42 -8.80 5.59
C GLN A 420 0.84 -10.11 5.01
N TYR A 421 0.84 -10.31 3.69
CA TYR A 421 0.15 -11.45 3.07
C TYR A 421 0.69 -12.79 3.55
N GLN A 422 2.02 -12.98 3.54
CA GLN A 422 2.61 -14.26 3.94
C GLN A 422 2.26 -14.61 5.38
N LYS A 423 2.40 -13.66 6.31
CA LYS A 423 2.11 -13.92 7.74
C LYS A 423 0.62 -14.19 7.94
N PHE A 424 -0.25 -13.46 7.25
CA PHE A 424 -1.69 -13.69 7.24
C PHE A 424 -2.03 -15.10 6.73
N GLN A 425 -1.56 -15.48 5.54
CA GLN A 425 -1.83 -16.78 4.95
C GLN A 425 -1.29 -17.91 5.83
N GLN A 426 -0.09 -17.75 6.39
CA GLN A 426 0.50 -18.75 7.28
C GLN A 426 -0.29 -18.91 8.59
N LEU A 427 -0.59 -17.81 9.29
CA LEU A 427 -1.17 -17.86 10.64
C LEU A 427 -2.69 -17.92 10.66
N GLN A 428 -3.36 -17.18 9.77
CA GLN A 428 -4.81 -17.02 9.79
C GLN A 428 -5.52 -18.01 8.88
N VAL A 429 -4.83 -18.55 7.87
CA VAL A 429 -5.42 -19.53 6.94
C VAL A 429 -4.86 -20.92 7.22
N LEU A 430 -3.59 -21.16 6.91
CA LEU A 430 -3.00 -22.51 6.97
C LEU A 430 -3.03 -23.10 8.38
N LYS A 431 -2.59 -22.35 9.40
CA LYS A 431 -2.61 -22.82 10.80
C LYS A 431 -4.02 -23.16 11.29
N ARG A 432 -5.02 -22.31 10.98
CA ARG A 432 -6.41 -22.53 11.43
C ARG A 432 -7.06 -23.75 10.76
N LEU A 433 -6.63 -24.06 9.54
CA LEU A 433 -7.03 -25.27 8.82
C LEU A 433 -6.25 -26.54 9.22
N GLY A 434 -5.30 -26.43 10.16
CA GLY A 434 -4.47 -27.56 10.59
C GLY A 434 -3.27 -27.86 9.68
N TYR A 435 -2.94 -26.96 8.74
CA TYR A 435 -1.83 -27.09 7.78
C TYR A 435 -0.59 -26.28 8.20
N SER A 436 -0.27 -26.26 9.49
CA SER A 436 0.86 -25.48 10.03
C SER A 436 2.24 -25.97 9.54
N ASP A 437 2.31 -27.18 8.99
CA ASP A 437 3.52 -27.82 8.45
C ASP A 437 3.84 -27.43 6.99
N ILE A 438 2.94 -26.70 6.32
CA ILE A 438 3.15 -26.17 4.97
C ILE A 438 3.86 -24.80 5.10
N PRO A 439 5.09 -24.65 4.59
CA PRO A 439 5.80 -23.39 4.60
C PRO A 439 5.34 -22.51 3.44
N ILE A 440 5.28 -21.20 3.72
CA ILE A 440 5.26 -20.16 2.69
C ILE A 440 6.66 -19.56 2.57
N ILE A 441 7.32 -19.83 1.45
CA ILE A 441 8.61 -19.28 1.06
C ILE A 441 8.39 -17.85 0.57
N SER A 442 9.11 -16.90 1.15
CA SER A 442 9.02 -15.49 0.79
C SER A 442 10.37 -14.91 0.41
N LEU A 443 10.34 -14.15 -0.68
CA LEU A 443 11.42 -13.30 -1.13
C LEU A 443 10.98 -11.84 -0.91
N ASP A 444 11.91 -10.99 -0.48
CA ASP A 444 11.63 -9.61 -0.07
C ASP A 444 11.98 -8.61 -1.17
N SER A 445 11.10 -7.62 -1.36
CA SER A 445 11.36 -6.41 -2.14
C SER A 445 12.67 -5.67 -1.79
N GLU A 446 13.13 -5.65 -0.54
CA GLU A 446 14.33 -4.88 -0.14
C GLU A 446 15.60 -5.33 -0.88
N ASN A 447 15.69 -6.61 -1.25
CA ASN A 447 16.82 -7.12 -2.03
C ASN A 447 16.44 -7.47 -3.47
N SER A 448 15.30 -6.97 -3.96
CA SER A 448 14.71 -7.28 -5.26
C SER A 448 14.47 -8.78 -5.47
N TYR A 449 13.99 -9.44 -4.42
CA TYR A 449 13.61 -10.85 -4.40
C TYR A 449 14.77 -11.83 -4.70
N GLY A 450 16.01 -11.45 -4.38
CA GLY A 450 17.23 -12.22 -4.75
C GLY A 450 17.58 -13.42 -3.86
N GLY A 451 16.66 -13.90 -3.01
CA GLY A 451 16.96 -14.81 -1.88
C GLY A 451 17.45 -16.23 -2.20
N TYR A 452 17.51 -16.64 -3.48
CA TYR A 452 18.11 -17.91 -3.92
C TYR A 452 19.49 -17.73 -4.58
N GLY A 453 20.15 -16.59 -4.35
CA GLY A 453 21.51 -16.30 -4.79
C GLY A 453 21.61 -15.69 -6.19
N ALA A 454 22.84 -15.42 -6.62
CA ALA A 454 23.11 -14.68 -7.85
C ALA A 454 22.67 -15.42 -9.12
N LYS A 455 22.83 -16.74 -9.18
CA LYS A 455 22.39 -17.57 -10.31
C LYS A 455 20.89 -17.47 -10.52
N PHE A 456 20.11 -17.64 -9.45
CA PHE A 456 18.66 -17.47 -9.48
C PHE A 456 18.26 -16.07 -9.95
N SER A 457 18.83 -15.05 -9.30
CA SER A 457 18.48 -13.64 -9.56
C SER A 457 18.74 -13.27 -11.02
N LYS A 458 19.84 -13.76 -11.60
CA LYS A 458 20.14 -13.59 -13.02
C LYS A 458 19.10 -14.27 -13.91
N LEU A 459 18.83 -15.56 -13.69
CA LEU A 459 17.93 -16.34 -14.55
C LEU A 459 16.48 -15.86 -14.46
N ALA A 460 16.01 -15.54 -13.25
CA ALA A 460 14.70 -14.95 -13.04
C ALA A 460 14.58 -13.60 -13.76
N TRP A 461 15.61 -12.74 -13.66
CA TRP A 461 15.62 -11.46 -14.36
C TRP A 461 15.64 -11.61 -15.88
N GLU A 462 16.49 -12.49 -16.43
CA GLU A 462 16.54 -12.77 -17.87
C GLU A 462 15.17 -13.21 -18.40
N GLY A 463 14.47 -14.08 -17.66
CA GLY A 463 13.12 -14.51 -18.02
C GLY A 463 12.07 -13.43 -17.88
N ILE A 464 12.11 -12.64 -16.80
CA ILE A 464 11.16 -11.55 -16.59
C ILE A 464 11.29 -10.53 -17.73
N ALA A 465 12.50 -10.06 -18.00
CA ALA A 465 12.75 -9.09 -19.07
C ALA A 465 12.35 -9.65 -20.45
N ALA A 466 12.67 -10.91 -20.74
CA ALA A 466 12.31 -11.53 -22.02
C ALA A 466 10.78 -11.64 -22.22
N ILE A 467 10.05 -12.07 -21.18
CA ILE A 467 8.58 -12.19 -21.24
C ILE A 467 7.92 -10.82 -21.34
N ASP A 468 8.40 -9.80 -20.61
CA ASP A 468 7.87 -8.43 -20.71
C ASP A 468 8.03 -7.87 -22.14
N ILE A 469 9.21 -8.03 -22.76
CA ILE A 469 9.49 -7.60 -24.14
C ILE A 469 8.56 -8.35 -25.13
N LEU A 470 8.44 -9.66 -24.96
CA LEU A 470 7.62 -10.50 -25.84
C LEU A 470 6.12 -10.18 -25.70
N ARG A 471 5.63 -9.98 -24.48
CA ARG A 471 4.25 -9.53 -24.18
C ARG A 471 3.96 -8.16 -24.81
N LYS A 472 4.90 -7.23 -24.70
CA LYS A 472 4.75 -5.90 -25.29
C LYS A 472 4.63 -5.99 -26.81
N ALA A 473 5.55 -6.71 -27.45
CA ALA A 473 5.50 -6.93 -28.90
C ALA A 473 4.18 -7.61 -29.32
N GLN A 474 3.72 -8.61 -28.56
CA GLN A 474 2.44 -9.28 -28.79
C GLN A 474 1.27 -8.28 -28.80
N ARG A 475 1.12 -7.45 -27.76
CA ARG A 475 -0.01 -6.50 -27.64
C ARG A 475 -0.03 -5.45 -28.75
N LEU A 476 1.15 -4.98 -29.18
CA LEU A 476 1.26 -4.02 -30.27
C LEU A 476 0.88 -4.60 -31.64
N ILE A 477 1.09 -5.91 -31.84
CA ILE A 477 0.81 -6.60 -33.11
C ILE A 477 -0.63 -7.14 -33.16
N ARG A 478 -1.14 -7.69 -32.05
CA ARG A 478 -2.41 -8.43 -31.95
C ARG A 478 -3.61 -7.63 -32.46
N VAL A 479 -3.62 -6.33 -32.19
CA VAL A 479 -4.70 -5.41 -32.62
C VAL A 479 -4.72 -5.24 -34.15
N ASP A 480 -3.56 -5.28 -34.80
CA ASP A 480 -3.39 -5.07 -36.24
C ASP A 480 -3.26 -6.37 -37.05
N GLU A 481 -3.19 -7.52 -36.39
CA GLU A 481 -3.03 -8.82 -37.05
C GLU A 481 -4.22 -9.14 -37.98
N ILE A 482 -3.90 -9.62 -39.18
CA ILE A 482 -4.88 -10.08 -40.18
C ILE A 482 -5.37 -11.48 -39.80
N ASP A 483 -4.43 -12.42 -39.59
CA ASP A 483 -4.71 -13.80 -39.21
C ASP A 483 -4.90 -13.89 -37.68
N LYS A 484 -6.15 -13.74 -37.22
CA LYS A 484 -6.47 -13.69 -35.79
C LYS A 484 -5.92 -14.90 -35.02
N GLY A 485 -5.19 -14.63 -33.95
CA GLY A 485 -4.56 -15.63 -33.09
C GLY A 485 -3.19 -16.14 -33.55
N GLU A 486 -2.65 -15.69 -34.69
CA GLU A 486 -1.26 -15.99 -35.09
C GLU A 486 -0.25 -15.47 -34.05
N THR A 487 -0.40 -14.21 -33.63
CA THR A 487 0.53 -13.58 -32.67
C THR A 487 0.50 -14.30 -31.31
N ASN A 488 -0.67 -14.74 -30.85
CA ASN A 488 -0.82 -15.48 -29.59
C ASN A 488 -0.14 -16.85 -29.65
N ARG A 489 -0.23 -17.57 -30.77
CA ARG A 489 0.44 -18.85 -30.96
C ARG A 489 1.96 -18.69 -30.93
N LEU A 490 2.49 -17.67 -31.61
CA LEU A 490 3.92 -17.34 -31.57
C LEU A 490 4.38 -16.97 -30.16
N TYR A 491 3.61 -16.13 -29.46
CA TYR A 491 3.88 -15.76 -28.07
C TYR A 491 4.01 -16.98 -27.16
N LEU A 492 3.02 -17.88 -27.18
CA LEU A 492 3.02 -19.07 -26.33
C LEU A 492 4.21 -20.00 -26.62
N LYS A 493 4.51 -20.21 -27.91
CA LYS A 493 5.69 -20.98 -28.36
C LYS A 493 6.98 -20.41 -27.77
N TYR A 494 7.25 -19.12 -28.01
CA TYR A 494 8.51 -18.51 -27.58
C TYR A 494 8.60 -18.36 -26.06
N ARG A 495 7.50 -18.14 -25.36
CA ARG A 495 7.45 -18.17 -23.89
C ARG A 495 7.87 -19.54 -23.34
N GLU A 496 7.37 -20.63 -23.91
CA GLU A 496 7.73 -21.99 -23.50
C GLU A 496 9.21 -22.29 -23.78
N GLU A 497 9.71 -21.88 -24.95
CA GLU A 497 11.12 -22.00 -25.31
C GLU A 497 12.03 -21.17 -24.38
N ILE A 498 11.61 -19.95 -24.00
CA ILE A 498 12.29 -19.11 -23.01
C ILE A 498 12.38 -19.86 -21.67
N CYS A 499 11.26 -20.39 -21.16
CA CYS A 499 11.24 -21.13 -19.90
C CYS A 499 12.15 -22.37 -19.95
N LYS A 500 12.16 -23.10 -21.08
CA LYS A 500 13.03 -24.27 -21.28
C LYS A 500 14.51 -23.89 -21.28
N LEU A 501 14.91 -22.78 -21.89
CA LEU A 501 16.30 -22.34 -21.87
C LEU A 501 16.72 -21.85 -20.48
N ILE A 502 15.84 -21.14 -19.76
CA ILE A 502 16.08 -20.70 -18.38
C ILE A 502 16.29 -21.88 -17.45
N SER A 503 15.44 -22.92 -17.52
CA SER A 503 15.59 -24.11 -16.67
C SER A 503 16.88 -24.88 -16.94
N GLN A 504 17.42 -24.78 -18.16
CA GLN A 504 18.73 -25.32 -18.54
C GLN A 504 19.91 -24.37 -18.21
N GLY A 505 19.65 -23.16 -17.72
CA GLY A 505 20.66 -22.15 -17.46
C GLY A 505 21.33 -21.58 -18.73
N LYS A 506 20.67 -21.67 -19.89
CA LYS A 506 21.16 -21.19 -21.19
C LYS A 506 20.72 -19.76 -21.47
N GLY A 507 21.53 -19.01 -22.21
CA GLY A 507 21.21 -17.62 -22.59
C GLY A 507 20.12 -17.53 -23.65
N LEU A 508 19.36 -16.42 -23.64
CA LEU A 508 18.16 -16.21 -24.46
C LEU A 508 18.39 -15.42 -25.76
N LYS A 509 19.62 -14.98 -26.03
CA LYS A 509 19.92 -14.01 -27.10
C LYS A 509 19.44 -14.48 -28.49
N SER A 510 19.81 -15.68 -28.91
CA SER A 510 19.43 -16.22 -30.23
C SER A 510 17.93 -16.42 -30.34
N LEU A 511 17.31 -16.98 -29.29
CA LEU A 511 15.87 -17.19 -29.24
C LEU A 511 15.09 -15.88 -29.37
N MET A 512 15.53 -14.81 -28.70
CA MET A 512 14.91 -13.49 -28.82
C MET A 512 15.05 -12.89 -30.22
N GLN A 513 16.14 -13.18 -30.94
CA GLN A 513 16.30 -12.78 -32.34
C GLN A 513 15.32 -13.52 -33.25
N GLU A 514 15.19 -14.84 -33.06
CA GLU A 514 14.23 -15.67 -33.79
C GLU A 514 12.78 -15.22 -33.52
N ALA A 515 12.44 -14.96 -32.26
CA ALA A 515 11.12 -14.47 -31.85
C ALA A 515 10.80 -13.11 -32.48
N ALA A 516 11.75 -12.18 -32.47
CA ALA A 516 11.57 -10.87 -33.11
C ALA A 516 11.35 -11.01 -34.62
N GLN A 517 12.09 -11.89 -35.30
CA GLN A 517 11.91 -12.12 -36.74
C GLN A 517 10.57 -12.76 -37.05
N ALA A 518 10.13 -13.75 -36.27
CA ALA A 518 8.84 -14.40 -36.45
C ALA A 518 7.69 -13.41 -36.25
N LEU A 519 7.74 -12.60 -35.19
CA LEU A 519 6.72 -11.58 -34.92
C LEU A 519 6.72 -10.47 -35.99
N ARG A 520 7.88 -10.12 -36.55
CA ARG A 520 7.99 -9.16 -37.65
C ARG A 520 7.28 -9.65 -38.92
N ASN A 521 7.29 -10.95 -39.17
CA ASN A 521 6.69 -11.56 -40.36
C ASN A 521 5.17 -11.74 -40.27
N VAL A 522 4.56 -11.53 -39.10
CA VAL A 522 3.09 -11.56 -38.94
C VAL A 522 2.46 -10.51 -39.83
N ARG A 523 1.44 -10.90 -40.60
CA ARG A 523 0.72 -10.02 -41.53
C ARG A 523 -0.19 -9.06 -40.77
N ARG A 524 -0.08 -7.76 -41.06
CA ARG A 524 -0.75 -6.67 -40.33
C ARG A 524 -1.50 -5.75 -41.27
N LYS A 525 -2.57 -5.15 -40.76
CA LYS A 525 -3.22 -3.98 -41.36
C LYS A 525 -2.45 -2.73 -40.93
N GLU A 526 -2.03 -1.91 -41.88
CA GLU A 526 -1.53 -0.57 -41.56
C GLU A 526 -2.72 0.31 -41.18
N SER A 527 -2.81 0.68 -39.90
CA SER A 527 -3.82 1.59 -39.41
C SER A 527 -3.28 2.43 -38.26
N ASP A 528 -3.54 3.74 -38.33
CA ASP A 528 -3.30 4.66 -37.22
C ASP A 528 -4.38 4.45 -36.16
N LYS A 529 -4.02 3.76 -35.09
CA LYS A 529 -4.92 3.38 -34.00
C LYS A 529 -4.46 4.04 -32.71
N PRO A 530 -5.41 4.45 -31.85
CA PRO A 530 -5.07 5.03 -30.56
C PRO A 530 -4.33 4.03 -29.67
N ALA A 531 -3.45 4.56 -28.82
CA ALA A 531 -2.70 3.79 -27.84
C ALA A 531 -3.01 4.22 -26.42
N VAL A 532 -3.36 3.27 -25.55
CA VAL A 532 -3.70 3.49 -24.15
C VAL A 532 -2.69 2.77 -23.26
N THR A 533 -2.27 3.42 -22.17
CA THR A 533 -1.44 2.79 -21.15
C THR A 533 -2.29 2.31 -19.97
N VAL A 534 -2.13 1.05 -19.59
CA VAL A 534 -2.72 0.49 -18.37
C VAL A 534 -1.68 0.55 -17.25
N VAL A 535 -2.02 1.27 -16.17
CA VAL A 535 -1.20 1.50 -14.98
C VAL A 535 -1.97 1.06 -13.72
N GLY A 536 -1.32 1.10 -12.57
CA GLY A 536 -1.96 0.82 -11.28
C GLY A 536 -1.30 -0.33 -10.53
N GLU A 537 -2.06 -1.03 -9.70
CA GLU A 537 -1.54 -2.05 -8.78
C GLU A 537 -1.05 -3.29 -9.55
N ILE A 538 0.17 -3.73 -9.26
CA ILE A 538 0.91 -4.72 -10.03
C ILE A 538 0.18 -6.07 -10.15
N TYR A 539 -0.46 -6.57 -9.11
CA TYR A 539 -1.15 -7.86 -9.23
C TYR A 539 -2.39 -7.73 -10.10
N VAL A 540 -3.24 -6.74 -9.81
CA VAL A 540 -4.51 -6.56 -10.53
C VAL A 540 -4.27 -6.25 -12.00
N ARG A 541 -3.25 -5.46 -12.33
CA ARG A 541 -2.98 -5.10 -13.72
C ARG A 541 -2.43 -6.23 -14.58
N HIS A 542 -1.80 -7.22 -13.96
CA HIS A 542 -1.21 -8.34 -14.67
C HIS A 542 -2.11 -9.57 -14.70
N ASN A 543 -2.87 -9.86 -13.63
CA ASN A 543 -3.70 -11.06 -13.55
C ASN A 543 -5.03 -10.87 -14.32
N PRO A 544 -5.29 -11.64 -15.41
CA PRO A 544 -6.45 -11.41 -16.29
C PRO A 544 -7.81 -11.53 -15.59
N TYR A 545 -7.96 -12.48 -14.66
CA TYR A 545 -9.21 -12.65 -13.95
C TYR A 545 -9.49 -11.47 -13.01
N SER A 546 -8.46 -10.99 -12.33
CA SER A 546 -8.59 -9.92 -11.33
C SER A 546 -9.01 -8.56 -11.91
N ASN A 547 -8.75 -8.32 -13.20
CA ASN A 547 -9.15 -7.10 -13.91
C ASN A 547 -10.27 -7.35 -14.93
N ILE A 548 -10.96 -8.49 -14.85
CA ILE A 548 -12.07 -8.86 -15.74
C ILE A 548 -11.65 -8.73 -17.21
N PHE A 549 -10.43 -9.16 -17.53
CA PHE A 549 -9.86 -9.21 -18.88
C PHE A 549 -9.89 -7.86 -19.62
N ILE A 550 -9.67 -6.74 -18.90
CA ILE A 550 -9.77 -5.38 -19.47
C ILE A 550 -8.89 -5.17 -20.71
N ILE A 551 -7.70 -5.76 -20.74
CA ILE A 551 -6.78 -5.62 -21.88
C ILE A 551 -7.41 -6.20 -23.15
N ASP A 552 -8.03 -7.38 -23.05
CA ASP A 552 -8.67 -8.01 -24.20
C ASP A 552 -9.91 -7.23 -24.65
N GLU A 553 -10.63 -6.59 -23.72
CA GLU A 553 -11.77 -5.71 -24.04
C GLU A 553 -11.32 -4.42 -24.75
N LEU A 554 -10.26 -3.76 -24.28
CA LEU A 554 -9.70 -2.56 -24.94
C LEU A 554 -9.22 -2.87 -26.37
N GLU A 555 -8.55 -4.01 -26.55
CA GLU A 555 -8.09 -4.44 -27.86
C GLU A 555 -9.24 -4.85 -28.79
N ARG A 556 -10.32 -5.45 -28.25
CA ARG A 556 -11.55 -5.75 -29.00
C ARG A 556 -12.21 -4.48 -29.52
N LEU A 557 -12.10 -3.38 -28.77
CA LEU A 557 -12.55 -2.05 -29.19
C LEU A 557 -11.57 -1.33 -30.14
N GLY A 558 -10.47 -1.99 -30.54
CA GLY A 558 -9.55 -1.48 -31.55
C GLY A 558 -8.44 -0.57 -31.00
N VAL A 559 -8.18 -0.58 -29.70
CA VAL A 559 -7.16 0.25 -29.05
C VAL A 559 -5.87 -0.56 -28.82
N LYS A 560 -4.71 0.02 -29.11
CA LYS A 560 -3.40 -0.57 -28.75
C LYS A 560 -3.16 -0.40 -27.26
N VAL A 561 -2.74 -1.47 -26.58
CA VAL A 561 -2.54 -1.44 -25.12
C VAL A 561 -1.06 -1.54 -24.76
N GLU A 562 -0.54 -0.49 -24.13
CA GLU A 562 0.71 -0.54 -23.37
C GLU A 562 0.39 -0.92 -21.92
N LEU A 563 1.04 -1.93 -21.36
CA LEU A 563 0.91 -2.26 -19.93
C LEU A 563 2.17 -1.80 -19.21
N ALA A 564 2.03 -1.12 -18.08
CA ALA A 564 3.13 -0.84 -17.16
C ALA A 564 3.85 -2.15 -16.82
N SER A 565 5.13 -2.23 -17.19
CA SER A 565 5.89 -3.50 -17.21
C SER A 565 6.08 -4.09 -15.82
N MET A 566 6.29 -5.40 -15.73
CA MET A 566 6.66 -6.00 -14.45
C MET A 566 8.08 -5.55 -14.04
N ARG A 567 8.95 -5.34 -15.02
CA ARG A 567 10.29 -4.75 -14.95
C ARG A 567 10.33 -3.46 -14.13
N GLU A 568 9.34 -2.57 -14.23
CA GLU A 568 9.36 -1.28 -13.54
C GLU A 568 9.44 -1.44 -12.01
N TRP A 569 8.75 -2.43 -11.45
CA TRP A 569 8.72 -2.66 -10.00
C TRP A 569 10.08 -3.12 -9.48
N PHE A 570 10.74 -4.06 -10.17
CA PHE A 570 12.07 -4.53 -9.79
C PHE A 570 13.14 -3.42 -9.90
N MET A 571 13.01 -2.56 -10.91
CA MET A 571 13.91 -1.40 -11.04
C MET A 571 13.62 -0.34 -9.98
N TYR A 572 12.36 -0.16 -9.61
CA TYR A 572 11.98 0.69 -8.50
C TYR A 572 12.55 0.18 -7.17
N THR A 573 12.41 -1.11 -6.85
CA THR A 573 12.96 -1.67 -5.62
C THR A 573 14.48 -1.55 -5.57
N ASN A 574 15.17 -1.74 -6.71
CA ASN A 574 16.61 -1.50 -6.83
C ASN A 574 16.99 -0.05 -6.51
N GLN A 575 16.24 0.92 -7.05
CA GLN A 575 16.50 2.34 -6.82
C GLN A 575 16.23 2.72 -5.36
N MET A 576 15.12 2.27 -4.77
CA MET A 576 14.80 2.52 -3.37
C MET A 576 15.81 1.87 -2.41
N HIS A 577 16.29 0.66 -2.75
CA HIS A 577 17.33 0.00 -1.98
C HIS A 577 18.66 0.76 -2.05
N LYS A 578 19.03 1.25 -3.24
CA LYS A 578 20.20 2.13 -3.41
C LYS A 578 20.09 3.38 -2.52
N GLU A 579 18.97 4.08 -2.54
CA GLU A 579 18.74 5.27 -1.69
C GLU A 579 18.84 4.95 -0.19
N LEU A 580 18.27 3.83 0.26
CA LEU A 580 18.42 3.34 1.63
C LEU A 580 19.86 3.07 2.02
N THR A 581 20.56 2.25 1.22
CA THR A 581 21.98 1.88 1.50
C THR A 581 22.90 3.09 1.49
N TRP A 582 22.56 4.11 0.68
CA TRP A 582 23.28 5.37 0.66
C TRP A 582 23.08 6.17 1.95
N LYS A 583 21.84 6.25 2.45
CA LYS A 583 21.54 6.84 3.77
C LYS A 583 22.21 6.08 4.91
N GLU A 584 22.28 4.75 4.83
CA GLU A 584 22.92 3.88 5.84
C GLU A 584 24.46 3.87 5.75
N LYS A 585 25.06 4.56 4.74
CA LYS A 585 26.51 4.66 4.50
C LYS A 585 27.23 3.32 4.33
N ASP A 586 26.55 2.28 3.84
CA ASP A 586 27.14 0.95 3.60
C ASP A 586 27.78 0.85 2.21
N LEU A 587 29.08 1.15 2.13
CA LEU A 587 29.86 1.21 0.88
C LEU A 587 29.94 -0.15 0.14
N LEU A 588 29.97 -1.26 0.87
CA LEU A 588 30.07 -2.60 0.29
C LEU A 588 28.75 -3.00 -0.39
N LYS A 589 27.62 -2.71 0.25
CA LYS A 589 26.29 -2.94 -0.35
C LYS A 589 26.03 -2.00 -1.52
N LEU A 590 26.48 -0.75 -1.45
CA LEU A 590 26.34 0.22 -2.54
C LEU A 590 27.04 -0.25 -3.83
N THR A 591 28.27 -0.76 -3.72
CA THR A 591 29.04 -1.23 -4.89
C THR A 591 28.43 -2.49 -5.50
N THR A 592 28.06 -3.48 -4.68
CA THR A 592 27.39 -4.70 -5.15
C THR A 592 26.05 -4.42 -5.81
N ASN A 593 25.24 -3.52 -5.26
CA ASN A 593 23.98 -3.09 -5.86
C ASN A 593 24.18 -2.41 -7.22
N ARG A 594 25.19 -1.54 -7.35
CA ARG A 594 25.50 -0.85 -8.61
C ARG A 594 25.89 -1.84 -9.70
N ILE A 595 26.71 -2.83 -9.39
CA ILE A 595 27.11 -3.89 -10.34
C ILE A 595 25.90 -4.70 -10.77
N ARG A 596 25.02 -5.08 -9.83
CA ARG A 596 23.79 -5.82 -10.11
C ARG A 596 22.87 -5.04 -11.06
N ASN A 597 22.60 -3.77 -10.77
CA ASN A 597 21.72 -2.94 -11.61
C ASN A 597 22.30 -2.78 -13.02
N LEU A 598 23.60 -2.51 -13.14
CA LEU A 598 24.27 -2.40 -14.44
C LEU A 598 24.15 -3.70 -15.25
N PHE A 599 24.34 -4.86 -14.60
CA PHE A 599 24.22 -6.15 -15.25
C PHE A 599 22.78 -6.43 -15.72
N GLN A 600 21.78 -6.06 -14.92
CA GLN A 600 20.37 -6.17 -15.29
C GLN A 600 20.01 -5.28 -16.49
N GLU A 601 20.50 -4.04 -16.54
CA GLU A 601 20.31 -3.14 -17.68
C GLU A 601 21.01 -3.65 -18.96
N ILE A 602 22.20 -4.22 -18.83
CA ILE A 602 22.93 -4.79 -19.98
C ILE A 602 22.18 -5.99 -20.56
N ILE A 603 21.65 -6.87 -19.70
CA ILE A 603 20.81 -8.00 -20.10
C ILE A 603 19.58 -7.47 -20.84
N GLU A 604 18.85 -6.54 -20.24
CA GLU A 604 17.63 -5.96 -20.79
C GLU A 604 17.87 -5.38 -22.20
N LYS A 605 18.84 -4.46 -22.33
CA LYS A 605 19.19 -3.84 -23.62
C LYS A 605 19.59 -4.86 -24.68
N ARG A 606 20.23 -5.96 -24.28
CA ARG A 606 20.63 -7.04 -25.20
C ARG A 606 19.42 -7.83 -25.70
N LEU A 607 18.46 -8.13 -24.83
CA LEU A 607 17.24 -8.86 -25.16
C LEU A 607 16.25 -7.99 -25.94
N GLU A 608 16.24 -6.68 -25.67
CA GLU A 608 15.36 -5.71 -26.34
C GLU A 608 15.85 -5.35 -27.75
N LYS A 609 17.17 -5.32 -27.99
CA LYS A 609 17.77 -4.91 -29.27
C LYS A 609 17.11 -5.51 -30.53
N PRO A 610 16.77 -6.83 -30.59
CA PRO A 610 16.10 -7.42 -31.75
C PRO A 610 14.68 -6.88 -32.00
N PHE A 611 14.01 -6.39 -30.96
CA PHE A 611 12.63 -5.93 -30.98
C PHE A 611 12.47 -4.45 -31.27
N LYS A 612 13.57 -3.67 -31.35
CA LYS A 612 13.56 -2.20 -31.48
C LYS A 612 12.59 -1.66 -32.53
N ASP A 613 12.51 -2.29 -33.69
CA ASP A 613 11.62 -1.83 -34.77
C ASP A 613 10.13 -2.10 -34.45
N ILE A 614 9.83 -3.16 -33.70
CA ILE A 614 8.47 -3.54 -33.32
C ILE A 614 7.95 -2.66 -32.18
N ILE A 615 8.79 -2.39 -31.19
CA ILE A 615 8.42 -1.63 -29.99
C ILE A 615 8.75 -0.13 -30.09
N LYS A 616 9.08 0.35 -31.31
CA LYS A 616 9.49 1.74 -31.52
C LYS A 616 8.46 2.70 -30.96
N GLY A 617 8.88 3.62 -30.09
CA GLY A 617 8.02 4.57 -29.41
C GLY A 617 7.31 4.01 -28.18
N PHE A 618 7.48 2.72 -27.86
CA PHE A 618 6.98 2.01 -26.67
C PHE A 618 8.13 1.42 -25.85
N GLU A 619 9.34 1.96 -25.95
CA GLU A 619 10.49 1.52 -25.17
C GLU A 619 10.26 1.72 -23.66
N GLU A 620 10.80 0.85 -22.81
CA GLU A 620 10.70 1.06 -21.37
C GLU A 620 11.56 2.26 -20.93
N PRO A 621 11.02 3.20 -20.15
CA PRO A 621 11.81 4.31 -19.63
C PRO A 621 12.78 3.86 -18.53
N HIS A 622 13.79 4.70 -18.28
CA HIS A 622 14.61 4.53 -17.09
C HIS A 622 13.78 4.86 -15.85
N ILE A 623 13.95 4.08 -14.77
CA ILE A 623 13.08 4.22 -13.59
C ILE A 623 13.17 5.61 -12.95
N GLU A 624 14.35 6.23 -12.97
CA GLU A 624 14.54 7.60 -12.46
C GLU A 624 13.73 8.65 -13.23
N GLU A 625 13.46 8.42 -14.52
CA GLU A 625 12.61 9.30 -15.32
C GLU A 625 11.17 9.25 -14.82
N ILE A 626 10.64 8.03 -14.60
CA ILE A 626 9.32 7.81 -14.01
C ILE A 626 9.20 8.45 -12.62
N LEU A 627 10.22 8.26 -11.76
CA LEU A 627 10.23 8.86 -10.42
C LEU A 627 10.24 10.39 -10.48
N ARG A 628 11.11 10.98 -11.31
CA ARG A 628 11.19 12.43 -11.47
C ARG A 628 9.86 13.04 -11.96
N LEU A 629 9.18 12.38 -12.89
CA LEU A 629 7.86 12.80 -13.34
C LEU A 629 6.83 12.69 -12.20
N GLY A 630 6.83 11.57 -11.47
CA GLY A 630 5.95 11.36 -10.31
C GLY A 630 6.13 12.39 -9.20
N GLU A 631 7.36 12.85 -8.96
CA GLU A 631 7.70 13.86 -7.94
C GLU A 631 7.06 15.24 -8.16
N LYS A 632 6.54 15.50 -9.36
CA LYS A 632 5.71 16.69 -9.60
C LYS A 632 4.46 16.72 -8.71
N TYR A 633 3.93 15.55 -8.35
CA TYR A 633 2.68 15.42 -7.62
C TYR A 633 2.82 14.64 -6.31
N LEU A 634 3.82 13.78 -6.17
CA LEU A 634 3.98 12.89 -5.01
C LEU A 634 5.46 12.68 -4.66
N ASP A 635 5.88 13.01 -3.44
CA ASP A 635 7.26 12.78 -3.02
C ASP A 635 7.58 11.28 -2.91
N ARG A 636 8.76 10.88 -3.41
CA ARG A 636 9.23 9.49 -3.41
C ARG A 636 9.35 8.84 -2.03
N SER A 637 9.37 9.59 -0.93
CA SER A 637 9.50 9.06 0.43
C SER A 637 8.29 8.29 0.92
N LEU A 638 7.10 8.51 0.33
CA LEU A 638 5.90 7.76 0.68
C LEU A 638 6.03 6.28 0.34
N ARG A 639 6.90 5.97 -0.64
CA ARG A 639 7.18 4.64 -1.17
C ARG A 639 5.94 3.92 -1.74
N GLY A 640 6.18 2.78 -2.35
CA GLY A 640 5.14 1.97 -2.98
C GLY A 640 4.78 2.45 -4.39
N GLU A 641 3.68 1.91 -4.93
CA GLU A 641 3.37 2.00 -6.36
C GLU A 641 2.68 3.30 -6.79
N ALA A 642 2.25 4.15 -5.86
CA ALA A 642 1.53 5.38 -6.19
C ALA A 642 2.39 6.30 -7.09
N ILE A 643 3.67 6.48 -6.75
CA ILE A 643 4.59 7.31 -7.55
C ILE A 643 4.87 6.69 -8.93
N LEU A 644 4.90 5.36 -9.04
CA LEU A 644 5.07 4.67 -10.32
C LEU A 644 3.85 4.88 -11.21
N THR A 645 2.65 4.76 -10.64
CA THR A 645 1.38 4.95 -11.35
C THR A 645 1.27 6.38 -11.90
N VAL A 646 1.55 7.37 -11.05
CA VAL A 646 1.54 8.79 -11.43
C VAL A 646 2.62 9.10 -12.45
N GLY A 647 3.86 8.65 -12.21
CA GLY A 647 4.99 8.90 -13.11
C GLY A 647 4.80 8.25 -14.48
N LYS A 648 4.30 7.01 -14.55
CA LYS A 648 4.01 6.31 -15.81
C LYS A 648 2.83 6.94 -16.55
N THR A 649 1.86 7.51 -15.84
CA THR A 649 0.76 8.31 -16.43
C THR A 649 1.35 9.53 -17.14
N LEU A 650 2.17 10.33 -16.46
CA LEU A 650 2.81 11.51 -17.04
C LEU A 650 3.76 11.16 -18.20
N HIS A 651 4.54 10.09 -18.06
CA HIS A 651 5.37 9.59 -19.14
C HIS A 651 4.56 9.19 -20.37
N SER A 652 3.37 8.61 -20.18
CA SER A 652 2.46 8.26 -21.27
C SER A 652 1.96 9.51 -22.00
N ILE A 653 1.67 10.58 -21.27
CA ILE A 653 1.32 11.89 -21.84
C ILE A 653 2.49 12.43 -22.67
N GLU A 654 3.70 12.47 -22.11
CA GLU A 654 4.91 12.96 -22.81
C GLU A 654 5.27 12.14 -24.06
N ARG A 655 4.99 10.83 -24.05
CA ARG A 655 5.19 9.92 -25.20
C ARG A 655 4.03 9.91 -26.19
N GLY A 656 3.06 10.82 -26.03
CA GLY A 656 1.96 10.98 -26.97
C GLY A 656 0.99 9.80 -27.01
N ARG A 657 0.74 9.14 -25.88
CA ARG A 657 -0.38 8.20 -25.75
C ARG A 657 -1.71 8.93 -25.81
N ASP A 658 -2.79 8.19 -26.02
CA ASP A 658 -4.13 8.73 -26.24
C ASP A 658 -5.03 8.59 -25.01
N GLY A 659 -4.57 7.90 -23.97
CA GLY A 659 -5.24 7.83 -22.68
C GLY A 659 -4.56 6.86 -21.71
N VAL A 660 -5.00 6.88 -20.45
CA VAL A 660 -4.52 5.99 -19.39
C VAL A 660 -5.68 5.33 -18.66
N VAL A 661 -5.55 4.04 -18.38
CA VAL A 661 -6.45 3.33 -17.46
C VAL A 661 -5.68 2.96 -16.20
N ASN A 662 -6.08 3.52 -15.07
CA ASN A 662 -5.55 3.17 -13.75
C ASN A 662 -6.45 2.11 -13.11
N ILE A 663 -5.87 0.93 -12.85
CA ILE A 663 -6.59 -0.22 -12.28
C ILE A 663 -6.06 -0.61 -10.91
N MET A 664 -6.98 -0.84 -9.97
CA MET A 664 -6.62 -1.09 -8.58
C MET A 664 -7.66 -1.99 -7.86
N PRO A 665 -7.26 -2.67 -6.78
CA PRO A 665 -8.23 -3.23 -5.84
C PRO A 665 -9.10 -2.14 -5.19
N PHE A 666 -10.35 -2.45 -4.86
CA PHE A 666 -11.13 -1.60 -3.96
C PHE A 666 -10.37 -1.37 -2.63
N THR A 667 -10.45 -0.15 -2.08
CA THR A 667 -9.64 0.32 -0.93
C THR A 667 -8.12 0.24 -1.07
N CYS A 668 -7.57 0.05 -2.29
CA CYS A 668 -6.12 0.02 -2.49
C CYS A 668 -5.50 1.36 -2.05
N MET A 669 -4.59 1.31 -1.08
CA MET A 669 -4.02 2.54 -0.54
C MET A 669 -3.21 3.34 -1.58
N PRO A 670 -2.19 2.77 -2.25
CA PRO A 670 -1.48 3.48 -3.32
C PRO A 670 -2.37 3.81 -4.52
N GLY A 671 -3.32 2.93 -4.87
CA GLY A 671 -4.26 3.17 -5.97
C GLY A 671 -5.14 4.40 -5.74
N ASN A 672 -5.69 4.57 -4.54
CA ASN A 672 -6.51 5.74 -4.19
C ASN A 672 -5.69 7.04 -4.12
N ILE A 673 -4.40 6.97 -3.74
CA ILE A 673 -3.50 8.13 -3.83
C ILE A 673 -3.32 8.53 -5.31
N ALA A 674 -3.04 7.56 -6.19
CA ALA A 674 -2.91 7.83 -7.62
C ALA A 674 -4.23 8.34 -8.24
N TRP A 675 -5.39 7.81 -7.82
CA TRP A 675 -6.69 8.31 -8.26
C TRP A 675 -6.90 9.76 -7.82
N ALA A 676 -6.70 10.11 -6.55
CA ALA A 676 -6.82 11.49 -6.11
C ALA A 676 -5.91 12.42 -6.91
N LEU A 677 -4.65 12.03 -7.13
CA LEU A 677 -3.70 12.80 -7.92
C LEU A 677 -4.08 12.91 -9.40
N SER A 678 -4.77 11.91 -9.96
CA SER A 678 -5.24 11.97 -11.35
C SER A 678 -6.15 13.18 -11.60
N THR A 679 -6.89 13.67 -10.59
CA THR A 679 -7.68 14.91 -10.74
C THR A 679 -6.83 16.17 -10.92
N GLN A 680 -5.62 16.21 -10.36
CA GLN A 680 -4.70 17.33 -10.59
C GLN A 680 -4.09 17.22 -11.98
N ILE A 681 -3.75 15.99 -12.41
CA ILE A 681 -3.27 15.72 -13.76
C ILE A 681 -4.34 16.09 -14.79
N GLU A 682 -5.60 15.74 -14.57
CA GLU A 682 -6.73 16.12 -15.44
C GLU A 682 -6.91 17.64 -15.51
N LYS A 683 -6.65 18.39 -14.43
CA LYS A 683 -6.67 19.87 -14.49
C LYS A 683 -5.57 20.42 -15.38
N GLU A 684 -4.36 19.86 -15.32
CA GLU A 684 -3.22 20.30 -16.13
C GLU A 684 -3.32 19.83 -17.60
N TYR A 685 -3.84 18.62 -17.81
CA TYR A 685 -3.96 17.96 -19.09
C TYR A 685 -5.44 17.67 -19.43
N ALA A 686 -6.27 18.72 -19.43
CA ALA A 686 -7.75 18.66 -19.53
C ALA A 686 -8.33 17.85 -20.69
N ASN A 687 -7.53 17.57 -21.70
CA ASN A 687 -7.97 16.83 -22.88
C ASN A 687 -7.50 15.38 -22.92
N PHE A 688 -6.64 14.97 -21.98
CA PHE A 688 -6.09 13.64 -21.92
C PHE A 688 -7.03 12.71 -21.12
N PRO A 689 -7.62 11.68 -21.74
CA PRO A 689 -8.55 10.79 -21.05
C PRO A 689 -7.83 9.93 -20.00
N ILE A 690 -8.34 9.96 -18.76
CA ILE A 690 -7.92 9.07 -17.67
C ILE A 690 -9.14 8.32 -17.16
N LEU A 691 -9.03 6.99 -17.03
CA LEU A 691 -10.08 6.14 -16.47
C LEU A 691 -9.56 5.43 -15.22
N ASN A 692 -10.20 5.67 -14.08
CA ASN A 692 -9.92 4.97 -12.83
C ASN A 692 -10.94 3.83 -12.63
N LEU A 693 -10.46 2.59 -12.43
CA LEU A 693 -11.31 1.41 -12.18
C LEU A 693 -10.86 0.66 -10.92
N SER A 694 -11.81 0.37 -10.05
CA SER A 694 -11.62 -0.44 -8.85
C SER A 694 -12.26 -1.83 -9.00
N TYR A 695 -11.56 -2.87 -8.50
CA TYR A 695 -11.99 -4.27 -8.56
C TYR A 695 -12.01 -4.91 -7.17
N ASP A 696 -13.06 -5.66 -6.87
CA ASP A 696 -13.25 -6.40 -5.61
C ASP A 696 -13.78 -7.84 -5.83
N GLY A 697 -13.93 -8.25 -7.09
CA GLY A 697 -14.53 -9.53 -7.48
C GLY A 697 -16.03 -9.49 -7.71
N SER A 698 -16.69 -8.33 -7.54
CA SER A 698 -18.08 -8.12 -7.96
C SER A 698 -18.17 -7.66 -9.42
N HIS A 699 -19.22 -8.09 -10.12
CA HIS A 699 -19.53 -7.59 -11.46
C HIS A 699 -20.27 -6.25 -11.36
N GLN A 700 -19.60 -5.15 -11.72
CA GLN A 700 -20.24 -3.83 -11.78
C GLN A 700 -21.15 -3.75 -13.02
N ALA A 701 -22.45 -3.46 -12.82
CA ALA A 701 -23.46 -3.42 -13.88
C ALA A 701 -23.13 -2.46 -15.05
N ASN A 702 -22.39 -1.37 -14.79
CA ASN A 702 -22.02 -0.35 -15.77
C ASN A 702 -20.56 -0.42 -16.27
N TYR A 703 -19.83 -1.50 -15.96
CA TYR A 703 -18.40 -1.63 -16.28
C TYR A 703 -18.09 -1.45 -17.78
N LEU A 704 -18.79 -2.18 -18.65
CA LEU A 704 -18.57 -2.12 -20.10
C LEU A 704 -18.89 -0.74 -20.68
N ASN A 705 -19.91 -0.07 -20.14
CA ASN A 705 -20.27 1.28 -20.60
C ASN A 705 -19.20 2.31 -20.23
N LYS A 706 -18.56 2.20 -19.06
CA LYS A 706 -17.43 3.05 -18.68
C LYS A 706 -16.26 2.88 -19.65
N ILE A 707 -15.91 1.64 -20.00
CA ILE A 707 -14.82 1.35 -20.95
C ILE A 707 -15.14 1.90 -22.34
N ARG A 708 -16.35 1.65 -22.87
CA ARG A 708 -16.76 2.17 -24.19
C ARG A 708 -16.73 3.69 -24.25
N THR A 709 -17.22 4.36 -23.20
CA THR A 709 -17.19 5.82 -23.09
C THR A 709 -15.76 6.35 -23.08
N PHE A 710 -14.88 5.70 -22.33
CA PHE A 710 -13.45 6.04 -22.31
C PHE A 710 -12.80 5.84 -23.68
N VAL A 711 -13.04 4.72 -24.37
CA VAL A 711 -12.49 4.49 -25.71
C VAL A 711 -12.97 5.56 -26.70
N PHE A 712 -14.23 5.98 -26.62
CA PHE A 712 -14.72 7.09 -27.43
C PHE A 712 -13.97 8.42 -27.17
N GLN A 713 -13.67 8.73 -25.90
CA GLN A 713 -12.86 9.90 -25.52
C GLN A 713 -11.43 9.79 -26.07
N VAL A 714 -10.82 8.60 -25.97
CA VAL A 714 -9.49 8.28 -26.50
C VAL A 714 -9.43 8.48 -28.01
N GLU A 715 -10.41 7.96 -28.76
CA GLU A 715 -10.48 8.15 -30.22
C GLU A 715 -10.63 9.62 -30.60
N THR A 716 -11.42 10.37 -29.83
CA THR A 716 -11.62 11.81 -30.05
C THR A 716 -10.32 12.58 -29.81
N HIS A 717 -9.62 12.28 -28.71
CA HIS A 717 -8.31 12.85 -28.41
C HIS A 717 -7.30 12.54 -29.50
N HIS A 718 -7.23 11.28 -29.94
CA HIS A 718 -6.31 10.82 -30.98
C HIS A 718 -6.52 11.56 -32.31
N LYS A 719 -7.77 11.69 -32.77
CA LYS A 719 -8.12 12.44 -33.98
C LYS A 719 -7.72 13.92 -33.89
N ARG A 720 -7.92 14.53 -32.71
CA ARG A 720 -7.56 15.94 -32.50
C ARG A 720 -6.05 16.15 -32.53
N LYS A 721 -5.30 15.30 -31.83
CA LYS A 721 -3.83 15.30 -31.85
C LYS A 721 -3.27 15.12 -33.27
N ALA A 722 -3.86 14.22 -34.05
CA ALA A 722 -3.48 14.03 -35.45
C ALA A 722 -3.78 15.27 -36.33
N ALA A 723 -4.85 16.02 -36.05
CA ALA A 723 -5.16 17.26 -36.74
C ALA A 723 -4.23 18.41 -36.34
N GLU A 724 -3.85 18.50 -35.05
CA GLU A 724 -2.88 19.48 -34.53
C GLU A 724 -1.49 19.26 -35.14
N ASN A 725 -1.01 18.02 -35.24
CA ASN A 725 0.30 17.70 -35.84
C ASN A 725 0.39 17.94 -37.36
N ARG A 726 -0.75 18.12 -38.05
CA ARG A 726 -0.81 18.42 -39.49
C ARG A 726 -0.85 19.91 -39.79
N ARG A 727 -1.12 20.74 -38.78
CA ARG A 727 -1.05 22.21 -38.85
C ARG A 727 0.35 22.65 -38.47
#